data_AF-A0A7S9RJR8-F1
#
_entry.id   AF-A0A7S9RJR8-F1
#
_cell.length_a   1.000
_cell.length_b   1.000
_cell.length_c   1.000
_cell.angle_alpha   90.00
_cell.angle_beta   90.00
_cell.angle_gamma   90.00
#
_symmetry.space_group_name_H-M   'P 1'
#
loop_
_entity.id
_entity.type
_entity.pdbx_description
1 polymer ?
#
loop_
_entity_poly.entity_id
_entity_poly.type
_entity_poly.pdbx_seq_one_letter_code
_entity_poly.pdbx_strand_id
1 'polypeptide(L)'
;MKILNIYRLSLILLFILAFGAGVATFLENFYDTQTARVLVYEALWYECVMAACAICLAVSIVKTKMYKKFGAFLIHLAFILIFIGAALTRYFGEEGVLHLRVGESGNYMQSTKPFLRVQISNESFEYPLKLSLLGKNDFRFKKDINGKEFEIKITSYKKDEKNAPATLSIEAGFANEKSKSAKLKGGAGYDLEPSILSFDGQEAKFYFSSRAINLPFSLRLDKFILERYAGLNSPSSYTSKVSIAGSEHEISLNHSLSIMGYKIFQSSYDADELGSAFEISFDPGKVPTYIGYFLLCLGFVGNLFSKKSRFFRLCNFIKGTQFALLALLLLNATPNFASDEAINFKAHADKFAKILVQTDSRIAPASSYTRAVISKISTKTTLFGLSSDELMLSFAISPQEWMDKRMVKITSERVGELLGVSEKFASFNDVFNENGEYKLAKFVEAANEKSASKRDKFDNDVIKFDERLNVLYLALKGEILKFIPAKNGDTITWLGVNEAFGSNEIPNEFKSVLGAYIENLSLCVKSGECKEADKSLEQISNYQRSTLGSLAPSEAKIGLEVLYNQMEIFKFLIYFYMILALASLALGFYRLFFGRKFRFERAISLAFFTAFIVHALNLALRAYISGHAPWSDAYESLVYISLISVLAGVLFFKHQSFALGAASLFASVSLLVAHLNFINPQITNLVPVLKSFWLSVHVSVITASYGFLGFGFVLGLVGLILMALKNDKNEQKLSEQIRYLAATDELSLIIGLSLLTIGNFLGGVWANESWGRYWGWDSKESWSYITIIVYAIVLHLRFIPKLRGVFAFLTASVLSFASVLFTYFGVNFYLSGLHSYANGEGFGVSGLIYLILAALALLIALAYRGRDIKVV
;
A
#
# COMPACT_ATOMS: atom_id res chain seq x y z
N MET A 1 31.21 -1.40 -32.05
CA MET A 1 29.79 -0.99 -31.83
C MET A 1 29.65 0.54 -31.74
N LYS A 2 28.87 1.17 -32.64
CA LYS A 2 28.55 2.61 -32.58
C LYS A 2 27.78 2.93 -31.29
N ILE A 3 27.98 4.11 -30.68
CA ILE A 3 27.33 4.52 -29.41
C ILE A 3 25.80 4.40 -29.49
N LEU A 4 25.21 4.74 -30.64
CA LEU A 4 23.78 4.62 -30.87
C LEU A 4 23.26 3.18 -30.72
N ASN A 5 24.06 2.19 -31.12
CA ASN A 5 23.68 0.78 -31.01
C ASN A 5 23.67 0.33 -29.55
N ILE A 6 24.52 0.92 -28.69
CA ILE A 6 24.55 0.63 -27.25
C ILE A 6 23.28 1.15 -26.58
N TYR A 7 22.88 2.40 -26.82
CA TYR A 7 21.65 2.94 -26.22
C TYR A 7 20.40 2.16 -26.61
N ARG A 8 20.28 1.77 -27.89
CA ARG A 8 19.16 0.94 -28.35
C ARG A 8 19.15 -0.41 -27.65
N LEU A 9 20.31 -1.07 -27.58
CA LEU A 9 20.44 -2.35 -26.89
C LEU A 9 20.09 -2.22 -25.40
N SER A 10 20.58 -1.19 -24.70
CA SER A 10 20.25 -0.95 -23.30
C SER A 10 18.75 -0.80 -23.06
N LEU A 11 18.04 -0.04 -23.90
CA LEU A 11 16.58 0.13 -23.72
C LEU A 11 15.80 -1.16 -24.00
N ILE A 12 16.25 -1.97 -24.97
CA ILE A 12 15.64 -3.29 -25.24
C ILE A 12 15.87 -4.22 -24.04
N LEU A 13 17.09 -4.29 -23.51
CA LEU A 13 17.39 -5.14 -22.36
C LEU A 13 16.61 -4.70 -21.10
N LEU A 14 16.52 -3.39 -20.85
CA LEU A 14 15.67 -2.85 -19.77
C LEU A 14 14.20 -3.24 -19.95
N PHE A 15 13.67 -3.15 -21.17
CA PHE A 15 12.30 -3.59 -21.45
C PHE A 15 12.11 -5.09 -21.17
N ILE A 16 13.07 -5.94 -21.58
CA ILE A 16 13.02 -7.39 -21.29
C ILE A 16 13.05 -7.65 -19.78
N LEU A 17 13.84 -6.89 -19.00
CA LEU A 17 13.87 -7.02 -17.54
C LEU A 17 12.53 -6.66 -16.90
N ALA A 18 11.94 -5.52 -17.29
CA ALA A 18 10.64 -5.08 -16.79
C ALA A 18 9.51 -6.04 -17.20
N PHE A 19 9.51 -6.49 -18.45
CA PHE A 19 8.53 -7.44 -18.96
C PHE A 19 8.64 -8.79 -18.24
N GLY A 20 9.87 -9.31 -18.07
CA GLY A 20 10.13 -10.53 -17.32
C GLY A 20 9.62 -10.45 -15.88
N ALA A 21 9.96 -9.38 -15.16
CA ALA A 21 9.46 -9.15 -13.80
C ALA A 21 7.93 -9.09 -13.75
N GLY A 22 7.29 -8.40 -14.70
CA GLY A 22 5.83 -8.37 -14.81
C GLY A 22 5.23 -9.75 -14.98
N VAL A 23 5.75 -10.55 -15.93
CA VAL A 23 5.32 -11.94 -16.16
C VAL A 23 5.51 -12.78 -14.90
N ALA A 24 6.63 -12.63 -14.19
CA ALA A 24 6.89 -13.36 -12.96
C ALA A 24 5.84 -13.10 -11.87
N THR A 25 5.39 -11.85 -11.70
CA THR A 25 4.34 -11.54 -10.72
C THR A 25 2.99 -12.20 -11.05
N PHE A 26 2.64 -12.31 -12.35
CA PHE A 26 1.45 -13.06 -12.76
C PHE A 26 1.62 -14.56 -12.60
N LEU A 27 2.80 -15.12 -12.92
CA LEU A 27 3.11 -16.53 -12.69
C LEU A 27 2.98 -16.90 -11.20
N GLU A 28 3.46 -16.04 -10.31
CA GLU A 28 3.32 -16.24 -8.86
C GLU A 28 1.86 -16.21 -8.41
N ASN A 29 1.06 -15.32 -8.98
CA ASN A 29 -0.34 -15.20 -8.64
C ASN A 29 -1.18 -16.39 -9.14
N PHE A 30 -0.94 -16.84 -10.39
CA PHE A 30 -1.70 -17.94 -11.01
C PHE A 30 -1.22 -19.34 -10.59
N TYR A 31 0.06 -19.48 -10.25
CA TYR A 31 0.67 -20.74 -9.87
C TYR A 31 1.22 -20.63 -8.43
N ASP A 32 2.52 -20.39 -8.28
CA ASP A 32 3.18 -20.21 -7.00
C ASP A 32 4.51 -19.46 -7.13
N THR A 33 5.04 -18.98 -6.01
CA THR A 33 6.33 -18.25 -5.93
C THR A 33 7.49 -19.07 -6.49
N GLN A 34 7.48 -20.40 -6.29
CA GLN A 34 8.51 -21.30 -6.81
C GLN A 34 8.51 -21.33 -8.35
N THR A 35 7.33 -21.38 -8.98
CA THR A 35 7.20 -21.32 -10.44
C THR A 35 7.76 -20.02 -11.01
N ALA A 36 7.43 -18.86 -10.41
CA ALA A 36 7.94 -17.57 -10.85
C ALA A 36 9.48 -17.47 -10.72
N ARG A 37 10.04 -17.98 -9.60
CA ARG A 37 11.49 -18.06 -9.40
C ARG A 37 12.16 -18.90 -10.47
N VAL A 38 11.70 -20.14 -10.70
CA VAL A 38 12.34 -21.05 -11.66
C VAL A 38 12.27 -20.54 -13.10
N LEU A 39 11.13 -19.99 -13.52
CA LEU A 39 10.92 -19.58 -14.91
C LEU A 39 11.51 -18.19 -15.24
N VAL A 40 11.65 -17.31 -14.24
CA VAL A 40 12.10 -15.92 -14.46
C VAL A 40 13.21 -15.51 -13.49
N TYR A 41 12.92 -15.27 -12.21
CA TYR A 41 13.86 -14.59 -11.30
C TYR A 41 15.18 -15.33 -11.12
N GLU A 42 15.15 -16.66 -11.24
CA GLU A 42 16.29 -17.55 -11.16
C GLU A 42 16.61 -18.27 -12.48
N ALA A 43 16.03 -17.82 -13.59
CA ALA A 43 16.29 -18.38 -14.89
C ALA A 43 17.55 -17.77 -15.52
N LEU A 44 18.35 -18.63 -16.17
CA LEU A 44 19.60 -18.22 -16.80
C LEU A 44 19.41 -17.10 -17.85
N TRP A 45 18.29 -17.11 -18.59
CA TRP A 45 18.02 -16.07 -19.57
C TRP A 45 17.86 -14.69 -18.93
N TYR A 46 17.23 -14.61 -17.75
CA TYR A 46 17.00 -13.35 -17.04
C TYR A 46 18.33 -12.82 -16.48
N GLU A 47 19.16 -13.72 -15.94
CA GLU A 47 20.53 -13.41 -15.52
C GLU A 47 21.39 -12.88 -16.66
N CYS A 48 21.36 -13.54 -17.83
CA CYS A 48 22.10 -13.11 -19.01
C CYS A 48 21.69 -11.69 -19.44
N VAL A 49 20.40 -11.34 -19.34
CA VAL A 49 19.90 -9.99 -19.63
C VAL A 49 20.43 -8.98 -18.61
N MET A 50 20.44 -9.30 -17.31
CA MET A 50 21.03 -8.44 -16.27
C MET A 50 22.53 -8.22 -16.49
N ALA A 51 23.28 -9.28 -16.79
CA ALA A 51 24.71 -9.20 -17.12
C ALA A 51 24.96 -8.34 -18.37
N ALA A 52 24.18 -8.55 -19.44
CA ALA A 52 24.25 -7.74 -20.64
C ALA A 52 23.95 -6.26 -20.37
N CYS A 53 22.97 -5.96 -19.49
CA CYS A 53 22.68 -4.61 -19.00
C CYS A 53 23.90 -3.99 -18.29
N ALA A 54 24.52 -4.72 -17.36
CA ALA A 54 25.71 -4.26 -16.63
C ALA A 54 26.87 -3.92 -17.57
N ILE A 55 27.12 -4.78 -18.57
CA ILE A 55 28.14 -4.56 -19.60
C ILE A 55 27.79 -3.31 -20.44
N CYS A 56 26.54 -3.17 -20.87
CA CYS A 56 26.11 -1.99 -21.62
C CYS A 56 26.27 -0.70 -20.82
N LEU A 57 25.99 -0.72 -19.51
CA LEU A 57 26.21 0.41 -18.60
C LEU A 57 27.70 0.77 -18.52
N ALA A 58 28.57 -0.21 -18.26
CA ALA A 58 30.02 -0.01 -18.18
C ALA A 58 30.59 0.60 -19.48
N VAL A 59 30.21 0.04 -20.64
CA VAL A 59 30.62 0.57 -21.95
C VAL A 59 30.08 1.99 -22.17
N SER A 60 28.85 2.27 -21.75
CA SER A 60 28.23 3.60 -21.87
C SER A 60 28.96 4.64 -21.02
N ILE A 61 29.34 4.29 -19.80
CA ILE A 61 30.11 5.16 -18.89
C ILE A 61 31.42 5.61 -19.55
N VAL A 62 32.18 4.66 -20.10
CA VAL A 62 33.48 4.95 -20.73
C VAL A 62 33.30 5.74 -22.02
N LYS A 63 32.46 5.28 -22.95
CA LYS A 63 32.31 5.90 -24.28
C LYS A 63 31.74 7.32 -24.24
N THR A 64 30.87 7.61 -23.27
CA THR A 64 30.26 8.94 -23.14
C THR A 64 31.03 9.86 -22.20
N LYS A 65 32.18 9.40 -21.69
CA LYS A 65 32.98 10.09 -20.66
C LYS A 65 32.10 10.51 -19.47
N MET A 66 31.21 9.61 -19.05
CA MET A 66 30.20 9.90 -18.03
C MET A 66 30.82 10.29 -16.70
N TYR A 67 32.02 9.80 -16.39
CA TYR A 67 32.84 10.20 -15.24
C TYR A 67 33.09 11.71 -15.13
N LYS A 68 32.94 12.49 -16.22
CA LYS A 68 32.97 13.96 -16.19
C LYS A 68 31.66 14.61 -15.73
N LYS A 69 30.61 13.82 -15.53
CA LYS A 69 29.27 14.23 -15.09
C LYS A 69 28.95 13.52 -13.77
N PHE A 70 29.46 14.09 -12.67
CA PHE A 70 29.42 13.51 -11.32
C PHE A 70 28.13 12.75 -10.98
N GLY A 71 26.96 13.42 -10.98
CA GLY A 71 25.70 12.78 -10.62
C GLY A 71 25.33 11.61 -11.54
N ALA A 72 25.43 11.80 -12.87
CA ALA A 72 25.12 10.73 -13.83
C ALA A 72 26.06 9.52 -13.69
N PHE A 73 27.36 9.78 -13.47
CA PHE A 73 28.34 8.72 -13.26
C PHE A 73 28.01 7.86 -12.05
N LEU A 74 27.75 8.49 -10.90
CA LEU A 74 27.43 7.77 -9.67
C LEU A 74 26.15 6.93 -9.82
N ILE A 75 25.11 7.49 -10.45
CA ILE A 75 23.85 6.75 -10.67
C ILE A 75 24.09 5.45 -11.46
N HIS A 76 24.85 5.52 -12.55
CA HIS A 76 25.04 4.36 -13.42
C HIS A 76 26.08 3.38 -12.85
N LEU A 77 27.09 3.87 -12.13
CA LEU A 77 28.05 3.04 -11.41
C LEU A 77 27.35 2.23 -10.30
N ALA A 78 26.41 2.87 -9.59
CA ALA A 78 25.65 2.22 -8.53
C ALA A 78 24.91 0.96 -9.01
N PHE A 79 24.25 1.00 -10.17
CA PHE A 79 23.57 -0.17 -10.73
C PHE A 79 24.52 -1.34 -11.03
N ILE A 80 25.77 -1.06 -11.41
CA ILE A 80 26.78 -2.12 -11.62
C ILE A 80 27.11 -2.79 -10.28
N LEU A 81 27.31 -2.00 -9.21
CA LEU A 81 27.57 -2.54 -7.87
C LEU A 81 26.37 -3.32 -7.32
N ILE A 82 25.15 -2.86 -7.58
CA ILE A 82 23.91 -3.57 -7.20
C ILE A 82 23.82 -4.91 -7.94
N PHE A 83 24.14 -4.97 -9.22
CA PHE A 83 24.15 -6.25 -9.96
C PHE A 83 25.24 -7.21 -9.45
N ILE A 84 26.41 -6.70 -9.08
CA ILE A 84 27.45 -7.52 -8.44
C ILE A 84 26.96 -8.05 -7.09
N GLY A 85 26.33 -7.20 -6.27
CA GLY A 85 25.74 -7.63 -5.00
C GLY A 85 24.65 -8.68 -5.19
N ALA A 86 23.72 -8.47 -6.11
CA ALA A 86 22.68 -9.44 -6.44
C ALA A 86 23.26 -10.80 -6.90
N ALA A 87 24.34 -10.80 -7.68
CA ALA A 87 25.04 -12.02 -8.06
C ALA A 87 25.67 -12.73 -6.85
N LEU A 88 26.31 -11.98 -5.95
CA LEU A 88 26.89 -12.55 -4.73
C LEU A 88 25.82 -13.16 -3.81
N THR A 89 24.70 -12.46 -3.59
CA THR A 89 23.56 -12.98 -2.81
C THR A 89 23.01 -14.26 -3.43
N ARG A 90 22.86 -14.29 -4.76
CA ARG A 90 22.31 -15.44 -5.47
C ARG A 90 23.18 -16.70 -5.34
N TYR A 91 24.48 -16.55 -5.53
CA TYR A 91 25.40 -17.69 -5.65
C TYR A 91 26.03 -18.11 -4.32
N PHE A 92 26.11 -17.20 -3.34
CA PHE A 92 26.77 -17.44 -2.06
C PHE A 92 25.90 -17.15 -0.84
N GLY A 93 24.65 -16.69 -1.03
CA GLY A 93 23.71 -16.44 0.06
C GLY A 93 22.99 -17.71 0.52
N GLU A 94 22.71 -17.76 1.81
CA GLU A 94 21.95 -18.83 2.47
C GLU A 94 20.75 -18.23 3.21
N GLU A 95 19.61 -18.91 3.16
CA GLU A 95 18.38 -18.54 3.86
C GLU A 95 17.68 -19.80 4.39
N GLY A 96 17.17 -19.71 5.62
CA GLY A 96 16.42 -20.78 6.25
C GLY A 96 15.57 -20.32 7.42
N VAL A 97 14.76 -21.23 7.94
CA VAL A 97 13.85 -21.00 9.08
C VAL A 97 14.22 -21.94 10.22
N LEU A 98 14.26 -21.41 11.44
CA LEU A 98 14.43 -22.13 12.69
C LEU A 98 13.22 -21.82 13.58
N HIS A 99 12.38 -22.82 13.84
CA HIS A 99 11.30 -22.72 14.82
C HIS A 99 11.78 -23.24 16.17
N LEU A 100 11.48 -22.49 17.24
CA LEU A 100 11.81 -22.85 18.62
C LEU A 100 10.60 -22.58 19.51
N ARG A 101 10.34 -23.49 20.46
CA ARG A 101 9.47 -23.23 21.61
C ARG A 101 10.27 -22.71 22.80
N VAL A 102 9.59 -22.07 23.75
CA VAL A 102 10.22 -21.55 24.97
C VAL A 102 10.94 -22.67 25.72
N GLY A 103 12.23 -22.45 26.00
CA GLY A 103 13.14 -23.41 26.62
C GLY A 103 13.96 -24.25 25.64
N GLU A 104 13.55 -24.33 24.36
CA GLU A 104 14.23 -25.13 23.34
C GLU A 104 15.44 -24.41 22.75
N SER A 105 16.41 -25.20 22.30
CA SER A 105 17.62 -24.74 21.61
C SER A 105 17.76 -25.43 20.26
N GLY A 106 18.21 -24.69 19.25
CA GLY A 106 18.48 -25.20 17.91
C GLY A 106 19.78 -24.65 17.35
N ASN A 107 20.52 -25.50 16.66
CA ASN A 107 21.81 -25.19 16.03
C ASN A 107 21.82 -25.46 14.52
N TYR A 108 20.64 -25.64 13.91
CA TYR A 108 20.48 -25.76 12.47
C TYR A 108 19.21 -25.05 12.03
N MET A 109 19.18 -24.55 10.79
CA MET A 109 17.98 -23.98 10.16
C MET A 109 17.53 -24.84 8.98
N GLN A 110 16.25 -24.82 8.67
CA GLN A 110 15.68 -25.49 7.49
C GLN A 110 15.72 -24.56 6.28
N SER A 111 16.40 -24.95 5.21
CA SER A 111 16.52 -24.13 4.00
C SER A 111 15.16 -23.79 3.40
N THR A 112 15.01 -22.58 2.85
CA THR A 112 13.81 -22.17 2.09
C THR A 112 13.75 -22.77 0.68
N LYS A 113 14.77 -23.53 0.25
CA LYS A 113 14.84 -24.19 -1.06
C LYS A 113 14.40 -25.67 -0.94
N PRO A 114 13.64 -26.20 -1.91
CA PRO A 114 13.27 -27.61 -1.90
C PRO A 114 14.43 -28.50 -2.40
N PHE A 115 14.61 -29.65 -1.76
CA PHE A 115 15.61 -30.66 -2.11
C PHE A 115 14.97 -32.03 -2.26
N LEU A 116 15.56 -32.85 -3.14
CA LEU A 116 15.41 -34.29 -3.13
C LEU A 116 16.56 -34.84 -2.29
N ARG A 117 16.26 -35.38 -1.10
CA ARG A 117 17.26 -36.11 -0.31
C ARG A 117 17.05 -37.61 -0.50
N VAL A 118 18.14 -38.33 -0.71
CA VAL A 118 18.13 -39.77 -0.92
C VAL A 118 19.11 -40.40 0.06
N GLN A 119 18.63 -41.39 0.80
CA GLN A 119 19.45 -42.23 1.66
C GLN A 119 19.34 -43.66 1.16
N ILE A 120 20.44 -44.26 0.77
CA ILE A 120 20.48 -45.65 0.30
C ILE A 120 21.78 -46.27 0.80
N SER A 121 21.65 -47.37 1.55
CA SER A 121 22.79 -48.01 2.23
C SER A 121 23.53 -47.04 3.16
N ASN A 122 24.84 -46.81 2.96
CA ASN A 122 25.66 -45.88 3.76
C ASN A 122 25.86 -44.52 3.08
N GLU A 123 25.23 -44.28 1.93
CA GLU A 123 25.33 -43.02 1.21
C GLU A 123 24.07 -42.17 1.40
N SER A 124 24.29 -40.89 1.67
CA SER A 124 23.24 -39.86 1.73
C SER A 124 23.66 -38.73 0.79
N PHE A 125 22.81 -38.41 -0.16
CA PHE A 125 23.03 -37.29 -1.07
C PHE A 125 21.76 -36.47 -1.25
N GLU A 126 21.96 -35.22 -1.63
CA GLU A 126 20.89 -34.25 -1.78
C GLU A 126 21.03 -33.49 -3.09
N TYR A 127 19.90 -33.17 -3.70
CA TYR A 127 19.87 -32.43 -4.95
C TYR A 127 18.86 -31.27 -4.86
N PRO A 128 19.27 -30.04 -5.19
CA PRO A 128 18.36 -28.91 -5.22
C PRO A 128 17.36 -29.08 -6.36
N LEU A 129 16.08 -28.83 -6.07
CA LEU A 129 15.00 -29.01 -7.03
C LEU A 129 14.51 -27.66 -7.56
N LYS A 130 14.53 -27.48 -8.88
CA LYS A 130 13.95 -26.33 -9.58
C LYS A 130 12.65 -26.74 -10.25
N LEU A 131 11.60 -26.96 -9.46
CA LEU A 131 10.30 -27.43 -9.95
C LEU A 131 9.35 -26.27 -10.21
N SER A 132 8.61 -26.35 -11.32
CA SER A 132 7.55 -25.41 -11.68
C SER A 132 6.24 -26.15 -11.91
N LEU A 133 5.10 -25.54 -11.58
CA LEU A 133 3.78 -26.05 -11.97
C LEU A 133 3.52 -25.95 -13.48
N LEU A 134 4.38 -25.23 -14.21
CA LEU A 134 4.37 -25.07 -15.65
C LEU A 134 5.55 -25.81 -16.29
N GLY A 135 5.26 -26.65 -17.27
CA GLY A 135 6.26 -27.44 -18.00
C GLY A 135 6.40 -28.87 -17.46
N LYS A 136 7.35 -29.62 -18.05
CA LYS A 136 7.48 -31.07 -17.78
C LYS A 136 8.29 -31.41 -16.53
N ASN A 137 9.12 -30.48 -16.04
CA ASN A 137 10.12 -30.74 -15.00
C ASN A 137 11.00 -31.97 -15.31
N ASP A 138 11.31 -32.19 -16.59
CA ASP A 138 12.10 -33.34 -17.05
C ASP A 138 13.52 -33.23 -16.50
N PHE A 139 13.77 -33.89 -15.36
CA PHE A 139 15.06 -33.90 -14.71
C PHE A 139 15.50 -35.34 -14.44
N ARG A 140 16.78 -35.62 -14.72
CA ARG A 140 17.43 -36.91 -14.46
C ARG A 140 18.69 -36.68 -13.64
N PHE A 141 18.79 -37.40 -12.52
CA PHE A 141 19.99 -37.46 -11.70
C PHE A 141 20.64 -38.82 -11.89
N LYS A 142 21.95 -38.82 -12.10
CA LYS A 142 22.77 -40.03 -12.18
C LYS A 142 23.82 -39.96 -11.08
N LYS A 143 23.93 -41.01 -10.28
CA LYS A 143 24.93 -41.12 -9.21
C LYS A 143 25.49 -42.53 -9.20
N ASP A 144 26.80 -42.67 -9.11
CA ASP A 144 27.44 -43.95 -8.87
C ASP A 144 27.27 -44.33 -7.39
N ILE A 145 26.74 -45.52 -7.12
CA ILE A 145 26.56 -46.09 -5.78
C ILE A 145 27.14 -47.50 -5.82
N ASN A 146 28.22 -47.74 -5.06
CA ASN A 146 28.93 -49.02 -5.02
C ASN A 146 29.38 -49.56 -6.40
N GLY A 147 29.72 -48.69 -7.36
CA GLY A 147 30.18 -49.07 -8.70
C GLY A 147 29.04 -49.37 -9.69
N LYS A 148 27.77 -49.17 -9.30
CA LYS A 148 26.60 -49.24 -10.18
C LYS A 148 25.99 -47.84 -10.36
N GLU A 149 25.69 -47.46 -11.61
CA GLU A 149 24.99 -46.20 -11.88
C GLU A 149 23.53 -46.29 -11.40
N PHE A 150 23.13 -45.39 -10.51
CA PHE A 150 21.76 -45.22 -10.04
C PHE A 150 21.14 -43.97 -10.70
N GLU A 151 20.05 -44.16 -11.43
CA GLU A 151 19.32 -43.09 -12.10
C GLU A 151 18.02 -42.77 -11.34
N ILE A 152 17.76 -41.48 -11.12
CA ILE A 152 16.49 -40.97 -10.59
C ILE A 152 15.92 -39.98 -11.61
N LYS A 153 14.69 -40.22 -12.05
CA LYS A 153 13.95 -39.39 -12.99
C LYS A 153 12.71 -38.84 -12.33
N ILE A 154 12.50 -37.53 -12.45
CA ILE A 154 11.25 -36.89 -12.01
C ILE A 154 10.22 -37.05 -13.13
N THR A 155 9.05 -37.59 -12.80
CA THR A 155 7.98 -37.87 -13.78
C THR A 155 6.81 -36.92 -13.68
N SER A 156 6.50 -36.41 -12.48
CA SER A 156 5.49 -35.36 -12.32
C SER A 156 5.68 -34.57 -11.02
N TYR A 157 5.26 -33.31 -11.05
CA TYR A 157 5.17 -32.43 -9.90
C TYR A 157 3.77 -31.81 -9.89
N LYS A 158 3.06 -31.94 -8.78
CA LYS A 158 1.71 -31.40 -8.60
C LYS A 158 1.58 -30.74 -7.24
N LYS A 159 0.78 -29.67 -7.17
CA LYS A 159 0.43 -29.00 -5.93
C LYS A 159 -1.06 -28.68 -5.97
N ASP A 160 -1.82 -29.27 -5.05
CA ASP A 160 -3.29 -29.19 -5.08
C ASP A 160 -3.80 -27.85 -4.52
N GLU A 161 -3.10 -27.26 -3.54
CA GLU A 161 -3.42 -25.95 -2.95
C GLU A 161 -2.17 -25.13 -2.64
N LYS A 162 -2.30 -23.78 -2.59
CA LYS A 162 -1.18 -22.85 -2.42
C LYS A 162 -0.36 -23.10 -1.14
N ASN A 163 -1.00 -23.59 -0.07
CA ASN A 163 -0.40 -23.86 1.24
C ASN A 163 -0.33 -25.36 1.61
N ALA A 164 -0.56 -26.27 0.65
CA ALA A 164 -0.42 -27.70 0.88
C ALA A 164 0.98 -28.20 0.46
N PRO A 165 1.50 -29.27 1.10
CA PRO A 165 2.69 -29.95 0.61
C PRO A 165 2.45 -30.45 -0.82
N ALA A 166 3.42 -30.22 -1.69
CA ALA A 166 3.36 -30.67 -3.07
C ALA A 166 3.69 -32.17 -3.17
N THR A 167 3.22 -32.80 -4.26
CA THR A 167 3.49 -34.20 -4.57
C THR A 167 4.49 -34.29 -5.72
N LEU A 168 5.64 -34.92 -5.47
CA LEU A 168 6.68 -35.21 -6.44
C LEU A 168 6.66 -36.71 -6.78
N SER A 169 6.45 -37.06 -8.05
CA SER A 169 6.58 -38.44 -8.51
C SER A 169 7.94 -38.67 -9.14
N ILE A 170 8.60 -39.75 -8.72
CA ILE A 170 9.93 -40.14 -9.19
C ILE A 170 9.92 -41.58 -9.70
N GLU A 171 10.82 -41.88 -10.62
CA GLU A 171 11.25 -43.22 -11.03
C GLU A 171 12.73 -43.36 -10.67
N ALA A 172 13.11 -44.41 -9.95
CA ALA A 172 14.49 -44.65 -9.55
C ALA A 172 14.90 -46.11 -9.83
N GLY A 173 16.17 -46.34 -10.18
CA GLY A 173 16.70 -47.69 -10.37
C GLY A 173 18.18 -47.72 -10.75
N PHE A 174 18.82 -48.88 -10.56
CA PHE A 174 20.17 -49.13 -11.04
C PHE A 174 20.20 -49.41 -12.55
N ALA A 175 21.31 -49.08 -13.21
CA ALA A 175 21.54 -49.39 -14.60
C ALA A 175 21.36 -50.90 -14.88
N ASN A 176 20.56 -51.21 -15.91
CA ASN A 176 20.14 -52.57 -16.32
C ASN A 176 19.08 -53.26 -15.42
N GLU A 177 18.51 -52.57 -14.42
CA GLU A 177 17.37 -53.05 -13.63
C GLU A 177 16.07 -52.29 -13.99
N LYS A 178 14.90 -52.88 -13.67
CA LYS A 178 13.62 -52.18 -13.85
C LYS A 178 13.49 -51.05 -12.82
N SER A 179 13.26 -49.83 -13.30
CA SER A 179 12.97 -48.69 -12.43
C SER A 179 11.69 -48.90 -11.62
N LYS A 180 11.68 -48.38 -10.39
CA LYS A 180 10.53 -48.37 -9.48
C LYS A 180 10.05 -46.95 -9.28
N SER A 181 8.74 -46.76 -9.18
CA SER A 181 8.13 -45.43 -8.98
C SER A 181 7.76 -45.17 -7.53
N ALA A 182 7.99 -43.95 -7.05
CA ALA A 182 7.51 -43.46 -5.75
C ALA A 182 6.83 -42.10 -5.90
N LYS A 183 5.87 -41.82 -5.00
CA LYS A 183 5.31 -40.48 -4.80
C LYS A 183 5.80 -39.95 -3.46
N LEU A 184 6.38 -38.76 -3.47
CA LEU A 184 6.90 -38.05 -2.30
C LEU A 184 5.97 -36.88 -2.02
N LYS A 185 5.52 -36.71 -0.78
CA LYS A 185 4.83 -35.48 -0.37
C LYS A 185 5.81 -34.59 0.39
N GLY A 186 5.76 -33.29 0.14
CA GLY A 186 6.52 -32.30 0.90
C GLY A 186 6.85 -31.04 0.08
N GLY A 187 8.07 -30.54 0.21
CA GLY A 187 8.52 -29.29 -0.41
C GLY A 187 9.31 -28.41 0.54
N ALA A 188 9.58 -27.17 0.13
CA ALA A 188 10.24 -26.20 1.00
C ALA A 188 9.42 -25.96 2.27
N GLY A 189 10.08 -26.06 3.44
CA GLY A 189 9.47 -25.89 4.75
C GLY A 189 8.74 -27.13 5.29
N TYR A 190 8.68 -28.23 4.54
CA TYR A 190 8.09 -29.50 4.99
C TYR A 190 9.16 -30.54 5.27
N ASP A 191 9.00 -31.27 6.37
CA ASP A 191 9.80 -32.46 6.70
C ASP A 191 8.82 -33.60 6.98
N LEU A 192 8.43 -34.31 5.91
CA LEU A 192 7.46 -35.41 5.94
C LEU A 192 8.17 -36.76 5.83
N GLU A 193 7.46 -37.84 6.17
CA GLU A 193 8.01 -39.19 6.09
C GLU A 193 8.51 -39.55 4.67
N PRO A 194 9.65 -40.26 4.58
CA PRO A 194 10.21 -40.65 3.29
C PRO A 194 9.37 -41.73 2.62
N SER A 195 9.40 -41.74 1.29
CA SER A 195 8.98 -42.92 0.54
C SER A 195 10.13 -43.89 0.41
N ILE A 196 9.88 -45.16 0.73
CA ILE A 196 10.90 -46.21 0.77
C ILE A 196 10.73 -47.10 -0.47
N LEU A 197 11.80 -47.28 -1.24
CA LEU A 197 11.88 -48.26 -2.34
C LEU A 197 13.01 -49.24 -2.04
N SER A 198 12.76 -50.54 -2.17
CA SER A 198 13.79 -51.56 -2.02
C SER A 198 14.40 -51.93 -3.39
N PHE A 199 15.72 -52.01 -3.50
CA PHE A 199 16.47 -52.46 -4.67
C PHE A 199 17.50 -53.51 -4.22
N ASP A 200 17.43 -54.75 -4.74
CA ASP A 200 18.33 -55.85 -4.34
C ASP A 200 18.55 -56.01 -2.82
N GLY A 201 17.49 -55.86 -2.02
CA GLY A 201 17.54 -55.99 -0.55
C GLY A 201 18.07 -54.76 0.19
N GLN A 202 18.45 -53.68 -0.51
CA GLN A 202 18.81 -52.39 0.05
C GLN A 202 17.59 -51.45 0.04
N GLU A 203 17.29 -50.81 1.17
CA GLU A 203 16.24 -49.80 1.25
C GLU A 203 16.77 -48.42 0.87
N ALA A 204 16.13 -47.80 -0.11
CA ALA A 204 16.36 -46.42 -0.53
C ALA A 204 15.21 -45.54 -0.01
N LYS A 205 15.51 -44.58 0.86
CA LYS A 205 14.58 -43.59 1.38
C LYS A 205 14.69 -42.30 0.59
N PHE A 206 13.56 -41.80 0.10
CA PHE A 206 13.46 -40.58 -0.67
C PHE A 206 12.64 -39.54 0.08
N TYR A 207 13.22 -38.37 0.29
CA TYR A 207 12.58 -37.24 0.96
C TYR A 207 12.43 -36.09 -0.04
N PHE A 208 11.24 -35.48 -0.04
CA PHE A 208 11.01 -34.21 -0.71
C PHE A 208 10.80 -33.13 0.35
N SER A 209 11.88 -32.47 0.75
CA SER A 209 11.90 -31.61 1.95
C SER A 209 12.89 -30.47 1.81
N SER A 210 12.99 -29.64 2.83
CA SER A 210 14.14 -28.75 3.03
C SER A 210 15.38 -29.51 3.48
N ARG A 211 16.55 -28.91 3.24
CA ARG A 211 17.84 -29.33 3.80
C ARG A 211 18.10 -28.59 5.12
N ALA A 212 18.65 -29.28 6.10
CA ALA A 212 19.20 -28.67 7.32
C ALA A 212 20.56 -28.00 7.04
N ILE A 213 20.70 -26.74 7.46
CA ILE A 213 21.94 -25.96 7.38
C ILE A 213 22.42 -25.73 8.81
N ASN A 214 23.57 -26.30 9.17
CA ASN A 214 24.16 -26.13 10.49
C ASN A 214 24.58 -24.68 10.70
N LEU A 215 24.19 -24.11 11.82
CA LEU A 215 24.59 -22.78 12.25
C LEU A 215 25.90 -22.87 13.05
N PRO A 216 26.77 -21.86 12.99
CA PRO A 216 27.99 -21.82 13.80
C PRO A 216 27.72 -21.50 15.28
N PHE A 217 26.45 -21.37 15.66
CA PHE A 217 25.98 -21.08 17.02
C PHE A 217 24.70 -21.87 17.33
N SER A 218 24.40 -22.03 18.62
CA SER A 218 23.11 -22.54 19.10
C SER A 218 22.26 -21.38 19.59
N LEU A 219 21.04 -21.26 19.08
CA LEU A 219 20.05 -20.27 19.49
C LEU A 219 19.06 -20.94 20.44
N ARG A 220 18.81 -20.33 21.61
CA ARG A 220 17.78 -20.77 22.55
C ARG A 220 16.70 -19.71 22.69
N LEU A 221 15.42 -20.11 22.71
CA LEU A 221 14.32 -19.21 23.03
C LEU A 221 14.06 -19.22 24.54
N ASP A 222 14.39 -18.13 25.22
CA ASP A 222 14.23 -18.05 26.68
C ASP A 222 12.85 -17.56 27.09
N LYS A 223 12.29 -16.60 26.34
CA LYS A 223 10.95 -16.04 26.61
C LYS A 223 10.35 -15.40 25.37
N PHE A 224 9.05 -15.55 25.17
CA PHE A 224 8.26 -14.77 24.21
C PHE A 224 7.40 -13.74 24.95
N ILE A 225 7.25 -12.54 24.38
CA ILE A 225 6.51 -11.41 24.96
C ILE A 225 5.65 -10.80 23.86
N LEU A 226 4.33 -10.77 24.07
CA LEU A 226 3.36 -10.13 23.18
C LEU A 226 2.76 -8.90 23.87
N GLU A 227 3.04 -7.72 23.33
CA GLU A 227 2.41 -6.48 23.80
C GLU A 227 1.15 -6.20 22.98
N ARG A 228 0.11 -5.66 23.62
CA ARG A 228 -1.18 -5.35 22.99
C ARG A 228 -1.49 -3.86 23.11
N TYR A 229 -2.40 -3.38 22.28
CA TYR A 229 -2.97 -2.06 22.47
C TYR A 229 -3.89 -2.04 23.68
N ALA A 230 -3.86 -0.95 24.47
CA ALA A 230 -4.70 -0.84 25.65
C ALA A 230 -6.19 -1.02 25.30
N GLY A 231 -6.86 -1.95 25.98
CA GLY A 231 -8.27 -2.27 25.74
C GLY A 231 -8.55 -3.08 24.47
N LEU A 232 -7.53 -3.62 23.80
CA LEU A 232 -7.66 -4.40 22.57
C LEU A 232 -6.87 -5.72 22.65
N ASN A 233 -7.34 -6.74 21.92
CA ASN A 233 -6.60 -8.00 21.76
C ASN A 233 -5.57 -7.95 20.62
N SER A 234 -5.58 -6.88 19.82
CA SER A 234 -4.66 -6.69 18.70
C SER A 234 -3.23 -6.45 19.17
N PRO A 235 -2.23 -7.12 18.57
CA PRO A 235 -0.84 -6.96 18.95
C PRO A 235 -0.33 -5.55 18.63
N SER A 236 0.45 -4.98 19.53
CA SER A 236 1.11 -3.68 19.39
C SER A 236 2.62 -3.82 19.15
N SER A 237 3.23 -4.90 19.65
CA SER A 237 4.59 -5.37 19.39
C SER A 237 4.73 -6.85 19.80
N TYR A 238 5.77 -7.54 19.34
CA TYR A 238 6.14 -8.86 19.87
C TYR A 238 7.67 -9.01 19.88
N THR A 239 8.17 -9.69 20.91
CA THR A 239 9.60 -9.81 21.23
C THR A 239 9.93 -11.21 21.71
N SER A 240 11.02 -11.76 21.21
CA SER A 240 11.65 -13.00 21.66
C SER A 240 12.97 -12.68 22.38
N LYS A 241 13.08 -13.06 23.65
CA LYS A 241 14.34 -13.10 24.38
C LYS A 241 15.04 -14.41 24.05
N VAL A 242 16.27 -14.31 23.55
CA VAL A 242 17.04 -15.46 23.09
C VAL A 242 18.43 -15.44 23.69
N SER A 243 19.03 -16.62 23.88
CA SER A 243 20.40 -16.75 24.33
C SER A 243 21.26 -17.47 23.31
N ILE A 244 22.48 -16.94 23.11
CA ILE A 244 23.51 -17.54 22.26
C ILE A 244 24.79 -17.61 23.10
N ALA A 245 25.30 -18.83 23.28
CA ALA A 245 26.48 -19.08 24.13
C ALA A 245 26.37 -18.44 25.54
N GLY A 246 25.17 -18.40 26.12
CA GLY A 246 24.90 -17.82 27.43
C GLY A 246 24.77 -16.29 27.47
N SER A 247 24.96 -15.59 26.35
CA SER A 247 24.68 -14.15 26.24
C SER A 247 23.22 -13.94 25.86
N GLU A 248 22.51 -13.09 26.60
CA GLU A 248 21.12 -12.73 26.32
C GLU A 248 21.02 -11.66 25.23
N HIS A 249 20.07 -11.85 24.32
CA HIS A 249 19.73 -10.96 23.23
C HIS A 249 18.20 -10.85 23.11
N GLU A 250 17.75 -9.78 22.47
CA GLU A 250 16.33 -9.59 22.15
C GLU A 250 16.17 -9.48 20.63
N ILE A 251 15.18 -10.19 20.11
CA ILE A 251 14.76 -10.13 18.72
C ILE A 251 13.30 -9.70 18.73
N SER A 252 12.97 -8.58 18.08
CA SER A 252 11.60 -8.10 17.99
C SER A 252 11.29 -7.62 16.58
N LEU A 253 10.02 -7.36 16.32
CA LEU A 253 9.62 -6.80 15.04
C LEU A 253 10.32 -5.46 14.80
N ASN A 254 10.92 -5.27 13.62
CA ASN A 254 11.80 -4.14 13.27
C ASN A 254 13.17 -4.11 13.97
N HIS A 255 13.53 -5.13 14.76
CA HIS A 255 14.83 -5.25 15.40
C HIS A 255 15.39 -6.67 15.28
N SER A 256 16.13 -6.89 14.19
CA SER A 256 16.84 -8.14 13.91
C SER A 256 18.19 -8.22 14.63
N LEU A 257 18.59 -9.43 15.01
CA LEU A 257 19.90 -9.73 15.58
C LEU A 257 20.90 -10.03 14.47
N SER A 258 22.10 -9.47 14.56
CA SER A 258 23.20 -9.76 13.64
C SER A 258 24.38 -10.37 14.40
N ILE A 259 24.77 -11.59 14.06
CA ILE A 259 25.83 -12.32 14.75
C ILE A 259 26.62 -13.19 13.76
N MET A 260 27.95 -13.15 13.82
CA MET A 260 28.84 -13.96 12.95
C MET A 260 28.52 -13.88 11.44
N GLY A 261 28.03 -12.73 10.96
CA GLY A 261 27.62 -12.54 9.56
C GLY A 261 26.19 -13.01 9.24
N TYR A 262 25.54 -13.74 10.13
CA TYR A 262 24.13 -14.14 10.03
C TYR A 262 23.22 -13.03 10.55
N LYS A 263 22.04 -12.95 9.97
CA LYS A 263 20.95 -12.10 10.41
C LYS A 263 19.76 -12.94 10.79
N ILE A 264 19.24 -12.72 11.99
CA ILE A 264 18.16 -13.48 12.60
C ILE A 264 17.02 -12.51 12.87
N PHE A 265 15.84 -12.80 12.35
CA PHE A 265 14.65 -12.04 12.67
C PHE A 265 13.49 -12.97 12.97
N GLN A 266 12.55 -12.47 13.76
CA GLN A 266 11.34 -13.19 14.08
C GLN A 266 10.31 -13.00 12.96
N SER A 267 10.01 -14.07 12.21
CA SER A 267 9.08 -14.03 11.09
C SER A 267 7.62 -14.24 11.53
N SER A 268 7.41 -15.05 12.58
CA SER A 268 6.09 -15.34 13.14
C SER A 268 6.20 -15.90 14.56
N TYR A 269 5.05 -16.10 15.20
CA TYR A 269 4.92 -16.73 16.51
C TYR A 269 3.72 -17.69 16.52
N ASP A 270 3.72 -18.62 17.45
CA ASP A 270 2.65 -19.62 17.61
C ASP A 270 1.41 -18.96 18.23
N ALA A 271 0.21 -19.42 17.85
CA ALA A 271 -1.05 -18.87 18.36
C ALA A 271 -1.24 -19.05 19.87
N ASP A 272 -0.52 -20.00 20.48
CA ASP A 272 -0.48 -20.24 21.93
C ASP A 272 0.53 -19.33 22.66
N GLU A 273 1.25 -18.46 21.94
CA GLU A 273 2.26 -17.54 22.47
C GLU A 273 3.48 -18.25 23.12
N LEU A 274 3.73 -19.52 22.79
CA LEU A 274 4.82 -20.33 23.37
C LEU A 274 5.93 -20.68 22.39
N GLY A 275 5.82 -20.24 21.13
CA GLY A 275 6.80 -20.53 20.09
C GLY A 275 7.05 -19.34 19.17
N SER A 276 8.23 -19.34 18.55
CA SER A 276 8.66 -18.33 17.60
C SER A 276 9.38 -18.96 16.42
N ALA A 277 9.06 -18.49 15.22
CA ALA A 277 9.79 -18.83 14.02
C ALA A 277 10.80 -17.72 13.71
N PHE A 278 12.05 -18.12 13.54
CA PHE A 278 13.16 -17.25 13.17
C PHE A 278 13.58 -17.53 11.74
N GLU A 279 13.57 -16.52 10.88
CA GLU A 279 14.19 -16.61 9.56
C GLU A 279 15.62 -16.07 9.68
N ILE A 280 16.55 -16.88 9.19
CA ILE A 280 17.99 -16.69 9.34
C ILE A 280 18.59 -16.62 7.96
N SER A 281 19.37 -15.56 7.70
CA SER A 281 20.02 -15.32 6.42
C SER A 281 21.51 -15.02 6.58
N PHE A 282 22.31 -15.47 5.62
CA PHE A 282 23.68 -15.06 5.41
C PHE A 282 23.80 -14.50 3.99
N ASP A 283 24.20 -13.24 3.86
CA ASP A 283 24.20 -12.55 2.58
C ASP A 283 25.49 -11.72 2.36
N PRO A 284 26.44 -12.23 1.56
CA PRO A 284 27.66 -11.49 1.21
C PRO A 284 27.41 -10.37 0.19
N GLY A 285 26.31 -10.42 -0.57
CA GLY A 285 25.95 -9.40 -1.56
C GLY A 285 25.40 -8.11 -0.97
N LYS A 286 24.97 -8.15 0.30
CA LYS A 286 24.49 -6.98 1.05
C LYS A 286 25.43 -5.77 0.96
N VAL A 287 26.73 -5.96 1.24
CA VAL A 287 27.69 -4.85 1.31
C VAL A 287 27.81 -4.09 -0.03
N PRO A 288 28.13 -4.74 -1.16
CA PRO A 288 28.20 -4.05 -2.45
C PRO A 288 26.86 -3.44 -2.88
N THR A 289 25.73 -4.09 -2.58
CA THR A 289 24.40 -3.52 -2.85
C THR A 289 24.18 -2.21 -2.09
N TYR A 290 24.53 -2.16 -0.79
CA TYR A 290 24.36 -0.96 0.04
C TYR A 290 25.29 0.18 -0.36
N ILE A 291 26.53 -0.12 -0.77
CA ILE A 291 27.42 0.87 -1.38
C ILE A 291 26.78 1.41 -2.66
N GLY A 292 26.21 0.52 -3.49
CA GLY A 292 25.41 0.89 -4.65
C GLY A 292 24.27 1.84 -4.29
N TYR A 293 23.45 1.51 -3.30
CA TYR A 293 22.32 2.34 -2.85
C TYR A 293 22.79 3.73 -2.40
N PHE A 294 23.86 3.79 -1.61
CA PHE A 294 24.44 5.06 -1.18
C PHE A 294 24.92 5.92 -2.36
N LEU A 295 25.69 5.33 -3.29
CA LEU A 295 26.17 6.05 -4.48
C LEU A 295 25.02 6.49 -5.38
N LEU A 296 23.95 5.70 -5.46
CA LEU A 296 22.76 6.02 -6.24
C LEU A 296 22.05 7.25 -5.67
N CYS A 297 21.79 7.27 -4.36
CA CYS A 297 21.21 8.41 -3.66
C CYS A 297 22.07 9.66 -3.83
N LEU A 298 23.38 9.54 -3.60
CA LEU A 298 24.34 10.62 -3.79
C LEU A 298 24.35 11.12 -5.25
N GLY A 299 24.24 10.21 -6.21
CA GLY A 299 24.21 10.52 -7.64
C GLY A 299 22.96 11.29 -8.06
N PHE A 300 21.77 10.90 -7.58
CA PHE A 300 20.52 11.62 -7.81
C PHE A 300 20.56 13.02 -7.21
N VAL A 301 20.96 13.15 -5.94
CA VAL A 301 21.12 14.45 -5.27
C VAL A 301 22.14 15.31 -6.03
N GLY A 302 23.30 14.75 -6.36
CA GLY A 302 24.34 15.44 -7.13
C GLY A 302 23.88 15.90 -8.53
N ASN A 303 22.91 15.24 -9.14
CA ASN A 303 22.35 15.61 -10.43
C ASN A 303 21.49 16.90 -10.34
N LEU A 304 20.86 17.16 -9.20
CA LEU A 304 20.06 18.37 -8.94
C LEU A 304 20.95 19.63 -8.86
N PHE A 305 22.17 19.50 -8.34
CA PHE A 305 23.09 20.63 -8.13
C PHE A 305 24.14 20.80 -9.24
N SER A 306 24.29 19.82 -10.14
CA SER A 306 25.30 19.88 -11.20
C SER A 306 24.90 20.84 -12.33
N LYS A 307 25.67 21.91 -12.54
CA LYS A 307 25.45 22.90 -13.62
C LYS A 307 25.39 22.30 -15.03
N LYS A 308 26.01 21.12 -15.23
CA LYS A 308 26.04 20.41 -16.53
C LYS A 308 24.94 19.36 -16.67
N SER A 309 24.08 19.17 -15.67
CA SER A 309 23.01 18.18 -15.71
C SER A 309 21.91 18.56 -16.71
N ARG A 310 21.06 17.58 -17.08
CA ARG A 310 19.82 17.91 -17.80
C ARG A 310 18.90 18.75 -16.92
N PHE A 311 18.76 18.37 -15.66
CA PHE A 311 17.93 19.05 -14.68
C PHE A 311 18.20 20.57 -14.67
N PHE A 312 19.46 20.97 -14.49
CA PHE A 312 19.84 22.39 -14.46
C PHE A 312 19.56 23.10 -15.79
N ARG A 313 19.78 22.44 -16.93
CA ARG A 313 19.45 22.99 -18.25
C ARG A 313 17.94 23.23 -18.43
N LEU A 314 17.10 22.33 -17.94
CA LEU A 314 15.64 22.49 -17.97
C LEU A 314 15.18 23.61 -17.03
N CYS A 315 15.71 23.67 -15.80
CA CYS A 315 15.41 24.77 -14.87
C CYS A 315 15.75 26.14 -15.46
N ASN A 316 16.92 26.27 -16.10
CA ASN A 316 17.34 27.51 -16.77
C ASN A 316 16.44 27.85 -17.96
N PHE A 317 16.02 26.85 -18.74
CA PHE A 317 15.09 27.04 -19.85
C PHE A 317 13.73 27.58 -19.38
N ILE A 318 13.22 27.05 -18.26
CA ILE A 318 11.91 27.42 -17.69
C ILE A 318 11.99 28.70 -16.82
N LYS A 319 13.20 29.22 -16.55
CA LYS A 319 13.48 30.31 -15.60
C LYS A 319 12.89 30.05 -14.20
N GLY A 320 12.94 28.79 -13.75
CA GLY A 320 12.45 28.39 -12.42
C GLY A 320 13.36 28.91 -11.30
N THR A 321 12.78 29.46 -10.24
CA THR A 321 13.50 29.95 -9.05
C THR A 321 14.01 28.79 -8.18
N GLN A 322 15.20 28.95 -7.58
CA GLN A 322 15.79 28.03 -6.61
C GLN A 322 15.22 28.30 -5.19
N PHE A 323 15.11 27.22 -4.38
CA PHE A 323 14.42 27.07 -3.08
C PHE A 323 14.54 28.21 -2.05
N ALA A 324 13.49 28.42 -1.23
CA ALA A 324 13.46 28.15 0.22
C ALA A 324 12.06 28.41 0.82
N LEU A 325 11.73 27.58 1.80
CA LEU A 325 10.45 27.39 2.49
C LEU A 325 10.02 28.62 3.31
N LEU A 326 8.72 28.96 3.28
CA LEU A 326 8.11 30.04 4.05
C LEU A 326 7.49 29.49 5.34
N ALA A 327 7.74 30.17 6.46
CA ALA A 327 7.04 29.95 7.73
C ALA A 327 5.75 30.78 7.83
N LEU A 328 4.77 30.17 8.50
CA LEU A 328 3.38 30.52 8.76
C LEU A 328 3.05 31.97 9.16
N LEU A 329 1.83 32.40 8.83
CA LEU A 329 0.92 33.02 9.79
C LEU A 329 -0.55 32.75 9.44
N LEU A 330 -1.34 32.54 10.50
CA LEU A 330 -2.69 31.94 10.54
C LEU A 330 -3.83 32.93 10.26
N LEU A 331 -4.94 32.33 9.84
CA LEU A 331 -6.27 32.91 9.60
C LEU A 331 -6.97 33.40 10.87
N ASN A 332 -7.86 34.38 10.70
CA ASN A 332 -9.08 34.53 11.50
C ASN A 332 -10.28 34.46 10.55
N ALA A 333 -11.23 33.55 10.81
CA ALA A 333 -12.59 33.63 10.28
C ALA A 333 -13.54 32.98 11.29
N THR A 334 -14.48 33.78 11.79
CA THR A 334 -15.58 33.39 12.67
C THR A 334 -16.74 32.82 11.84
N PRO A 335 -17.45 31.78 12.30
CA PRO A 335 -18.69 31.34 11.66
C PRO A 335 -19.91 32.11 12.18
N ASN A 336 -20.84 32.41 11.27
CA ASN A 336 -22.16 32.99 11.56
C ASN A 336 -23.18 31.90 11.91
N PHE A 337 -24.05 32.25 12.85
CA PHE A 337 -25.08 31.42 13.48
C PHE A 337 -26.28 31.10 12.58
N ALA A 338 -26.95 29.98 12.88
CA ALA A 338 -28.25 29.59 12.34
C ALA A 338 -29.24 29.28 13.49
N SER A 339 -30.54 29.38 13.17
CA SER A 339 -31.76 29.62 13.97
C SER A 339 -32.10 28.77 15.21
N ASP A 340 -32.88 29.39 16.11
CA ASP A 340 -33.04 29.11 17.56
C ASP A 340 -33.67 27.80 18.05
N GLU A 341 -34.49 27.06 17.28
CA GLU A 341 -35.10 25.81 17.79
C GLU A 341 -34.23 24.55 17.60
N ALA A 342 -33.29 24.56 16.65
CA ALA A 342 -32.33 23.47 16.40
C ALA A 342 -31.02 23.60 17.22
N ILE A 343 -30.86 24.68 18.00
CA ILE A 343 -29.60 25.03 18.67
C ILE A 343 -29.31 24.12 19.86
N ASN A 344 -30.31 23.75 20.65
CA ASN A 344 -30.08 23.06 21.91
C ASN A 344 -29.68 21.59 21.74
N PHE A 345 -30.34 20.85 20.84
CA PHE A 345 -29.98 19.45 20.57
C PHE A 345 -28.63 19.34 19.86
N LYS A 346 -28.34 20.24 18.92
CA LYS A 346 -27.02 20.30 18.27
C LYS A 346 -25.91 20.63 19.26
N ALA A 347 -26.14 21.59 20.17
CA ALA A 347 -25.18 21.92 21.22
C ALA A 347 -24.93 20.74 22.18
N HIS A 348 -25.97 19.94 22.47
CA HIS A 348 -25.83 18.68 23.21
C HIS A 348 -25.00 17.65 22.42
N ALA A 349 -25.29 17.47 21.13
CA ALA A 349 -24.55 16.58 20.24
C ALA A 349 -23.06 16.97 20.14
N ASP A 350 -22.72 18.27 20.14
CA ASP A 350 -21.34 18.76 20.15
C ASP A 350 -20.60 18.43 21.48
N LYS A 351 -21.33 18.30 22.59
CA LYS A 351 -20.77 17.79 23.86
C LYS A 351 -20.60 16.28 23.82
N PHE A 352 -21.61 15.56 23.32
CA PHE A 352 -21.54 14.11 23.12
C PHE A 352 -20.39 13.71 22.19
N ALA A 353 -20.14 14.50 21.13
CA ALA A 353 -19.04 14.30 20.18
C ALA A 353 -17.67 14.15 20.84
N LYS A 354 -17.47 14.68 22.06
CA LYS A 354 -16.22 14.62 22.84
C LYS A 354 -16.12 13.41 23.77
N ILE A 355 -17.22 12.69 24.03
CA ILE A 355 -17.23 11.50 24.88
C ILE A 355 -16.28 10.45 24.28
N LEU A 356 -15.48 9.81 25.12
CA LEU A 356 -14.51 8.83 24.66
C LEU A 356 -15.21 7.51 24.34
N VAL A 357 -14.85 6.90 23.22
CA VAL A 357 -15.34 5.61 22.79
C VAL A 357 -14.16 4.72 22.39
N GLN A 358 -14.29 3.42 22.62
CA GLN A 358 -13.36 2.44 22.08
C GLN A 358 -13.77 2.11 20.65
N THR A 359 -12.92 2.51 19.71
CA THR A 359 -13.02 2.06 18.31
C THR A 359 -12.29 0.73 18.13
N ASP A 360 -12.40 0.13 16.95
CA ASP A 360 -11.65 -1.09 16.58
C ASP A 360 -10.13 -0.95 16.71
N SER A 361 -9.62 0.29 16.75
CA SER A 361 -8.17 0.56 16.73
C SER A 361 -7.64 1.34 17.92
N ARG A 362 -8.41 2.28 18.51
CA ARG A 362 -7.98 3.18 19.60
C ARG A 362 -9.14 3.80 20.37
N ILE A 363 -8.81 4.43 21.49
CA ILE A 363 -9.70 5.37 22.18
C ILE A 363 -9.79 6.68 21.36
N ALA A 364 -11.00 7.09 21.01
CA ALA A 364 -11.26 8.28 20.20
C ALA A 364 -12.51 9.03 20.71
N PRO A 365 -12.70 10.31 20.37
CA PRO A 365 -14.00 10.97 20.53
C PRO A 365 -15.11 10.22 19.78
N ALA A 366 -16.33 10.27 20.33
CA ALA A 366 -17.53 9.69 19.73
C ALA A 366 -17.71 10.15 18.28
N SER A 367 -17.42 11.43 17.98
CA SER A 367 -17.51 11.97 16.61
C SER A 367 -16.74 11.17 15.56
N SER A 368 -15.57 10.62 15.90
CA SER A 368 -14.78 9.82 14.95
C SER A 368 -15.48 8.51 14.61
N TYR A 369 -16.12 7.89 15.60
CA TYR A 369 -16.77 6.60 15.45
C TYR A 369 -18.20 6.70 14.91
N THR A 370 -18.99 7.67 15.36
CA THR A 370 -20.34 7.91 14.82
C THR A 370 -20.27 8.22 13.32
N ARG A 371 -19.32 9.06 12.90
CA ARG A 371 -19.09 9.37 11.47
C ARG A 371 -18.70 8.13 10.68
N ALA A 372 -17.87 7.27 11.24
CA ALA A 372 -17.50 5.99 10.66
C ALA A 372 -18.73 5.08 10.45
N VAL A 373 -19.57 4.93 11.48
CA VAL A 373 -20.78 4.10 11.45
C VAL A 373 -21.76 4.62 10.39
N ILE A 374 -22.12 5.91 10.45
CA ILE A 374 -23.09 6.51 9.53
C ILE A 374 -22.56 6.49 8.08
N SER A 375 -21.25 6.70 7.89
CA SER A 375 -20.61 6.57 6.58
C SER A 375 -20.61 5.13 6.08
N LYS A 376 -20.41 4.13 6.94
CA LYS A 376 -20.51 2.71 6.56
C LYS A 376 -21.92 2.37 6.07
N ILE A 377 -22.95 2.79 6.80
CA ILE A 377 -24.37 2.55 6.49
C ILE A 377 -24.77 3.23 5.16
N SER A 378 -24.42 4.50 5.00
CA SER A 378 -25.05 5.38 3.99
C SER A 378 -24.11 5.98 2.95
N THR A 379 -22.79 5.82 3.12
CA THR A 379 -21.70 6.51 2.39
C THR A 379 -21.65 8.03 2.63
N LYS A 380 -22.50 8.57 3.51
CA LYS A 380 -22.54 9.99 3.88
C LYS A 380 -22.20 10.17 5.37
N THR A 381 -21.76 11.37 5.73
CA THR A 381 -21.51 11.78 7.14
C THR A 381 -22.63 12.64 7.71
N THR A 382 -23.61 13.03 6.89
CA THR A 382 -24.84 13.72 7.27
C THR A 382 -26.02 13.12 6.50
N LEU A 383 -27.16 12.98 7.17
CA LEU A 383 -28.41 12.48 6.59
C LEU A 383 -29.58 13.22 7.20
N PHE A 384 -30.62 13.46 6.40
CA PHE A 384 -31.87 14.08 6.87
C PHE A 384 -31.69 15.44 7.59
N GLY A 385 -30.61 16.17 7.24
CA GLY A 385 -30.27 17.45 7.89
C GLY A 385 -29.51 17.31 9.22
N LEU A 386 -29.29 16.09 9.70
CA LEU A 386 -28.61 15.78 10.95
C LEU A 386 -27.16 15.35 10.72
N SER A 387 -26.28 15.71 11.67
CA SER A 387 -24.92 15.20 11.77
C SER A 387 -24.90 13.73 12.19
N SER A 388 -23.74 13.07 12.05
CA SER A 388 -23.59 11.68 12.49
C SER A 388 -23.80 11.50 13.99
N ASP A 389 -23.44 12.50 14.80
CA ASP A 389 -23.61 12.50 16.25
C ASP A 389 -25.08 12.64 16.63
N GLU A 390 -25.79 13.58 16.01
CA GLU A 390 -27.25 13.76 16.17
C GLU A 390 -28.03 12.51 15.75
N LEU A 391 -27.66 11.91 14.62
CA LEU A 391 -28.27 10.66 14.14
C LEU A 391 -28.06 9.52 15.13
N MET A 392 -26.85 9.33 15.61
CA MET A 392 -26.53 8.26 16.56
C MET A 392 -27.31 8.42 17.88
N LEU A 393 -27.38 9.64 18.41
CA LEU A 393 -28.19 9.92 19.60
C LEU A 393 -29.68 9.66 19.35
N SER A 394 -30.18 10.04 18.17
CA SER A 394 -31.58 9.81 17.80
C SER A 394 -31.93 8.33 17.59
N PHE A 395 -30.97 7.50 17.15
CA PHE A 395 -31.15 6.06 17.02
C PHE A 395 -31.40 5.41 18.37
N ALA A 396 -30.68 5.85 19.41
CA ALA A 396 -30.83 5.30 20.76
C ALA A 396 -32.21 5.63 21.39
N ILE A 397 -32.85 6.73 20.98
CA ILE A 397 -34.11 7.20 21.55
C ILE A 397 -35.33 6.71 20.74
N SER A 398 -35.25 6.74 19.41
CA SER A 398 -36.37 6.44 18.52
C SER A 398 -36.05 5.31 17.52
N PRO A 399 -35.55 4.14 17.93
CA PRO A 399 -35.07 3.12 16.99
C PRO A 399 -36.14 2.64 16.01
N GLN A 400 -37.39 2.53 16.45
CA GLN A 400 -38.52 2.12 15.60
C GLN A 400 -38.77 3.10 14.45
N GLU A 401 -38.70 4.41 14.71
CA GLU A 401 -38.88 5.43 13.66
C GLU A 401 -37.79 5.34 12.59
N TRP A 402 -36.57 4.96 12.98
CA TRP A 402 -35.43 4.85 12.09
C TRP A 402 -35.39 3.54 11.29
N MET A 403 -36.04 2.47 11.76
CA MET A 403 -36.14 1.21 11.01
C MET A 403 -36.88 1.37 9.68
N ASP A 404 -37.82 2.33 9.59
CA ASP A 404 -38.57 2.64 8.38
C ASP A 404 -37.88 3.64 7.45
N LYS A 405 -36.86 4.36 7.94
CA LYS A 405 -36.15 5.37 7.13
C LYS A 405 -35.17 4.70 6.18
N ARG A 406 -35.29 5.00 4.89
CA ARG A 406 -34.38 4.50 3.85
C ARG A 406 -33.01 5.17 3.95
N MET A 407 -32.07 4.50 4.60
CA MET A 407 -30.72 5.03 4.84
C MET A 407 -29.58 4.05 4.53
N VAL A 408 -29.88 2.75 4.41
CA VAL A 408 -28.89 1.73 4.06
C VAL A 408 -28.60 1.81 2.58
N LYS A 409 -27.36 2.12 2.21
CA LYS A 409 -26.97 2.28 0.81
C LYS A 409 -27.03 0.94 0.07
N ILE A 410 -27.86 0.85 -0.97
CA ILE A 410 -27.92 -0.33 -1.85
C ILE A 410 -26.60 -0.44 -2.64
N THR A 411 -26.05 -1.65 -2.70
CA THR A 411 -24.73 -1.95 -3.29
C THR A 411 -24.78 -2.16 -4.79
N SER A 412 -25.84 -2.76 -5.31
CA SER A 412 -26.07 -2.95 -6.75
C SER A 412 -27.56 -2.96 -7.11
N GLU A 413 -27.88 -2.72 -8.38
CA GLU A 413 -29.26 -2.78 -8.89
C GLU A 413 -29.89 -4.15 -8.61
N ARG A 414 -29.15 -5.24 -8.80
CA ARG A 414 -29.58 -6.61 -8.51
C ARG A 414 -29.93 -6.82 -7.02
N VAL A 415 -29.16 -6.23 -6.11
CA VAL A 415 -29.51 -6.26 -4.68
C VAL A 415 -30.81 -5.49 -4.44
N GLY A 416 -31.00 -4.33 -5.08
CA GLY A 416 -32.25 -3.57 -5.02
C GLY A 416 -33.46 -4.35 -5.54
N GLU A 417 -33.32 -5.05 -6.67
CA GLU A 417 -34.36 -5.91 -7.25
C GLU A 417 -34.79 -7.03 -6.30
N LEU A 418 -33.82 -7.73 -5.67
CA LEU A 418 -34.11 -8.78 -4.69
C LEU A 418 -34.80 -8.26 -3.43
N LEU A 419 -34.54 -7.01 -3.06
CA LEU A 419 -35.21 -6.34 -1.94
C LEU A 419 -36.59 -5.80 -2.32
N GLY A 420 -36.87 -5.61 -3.61
CA GLY A 420 -38.06 -4.92 -4.10
C GLY A 420 -37.98 -3.39 -3.99
N VAL A 421 -36.76 -2.84 -3.95
CA VAL A 421 -36.52 -1.40 -3.76
C VAL A 421 -35.83 -0.84 -5.01
N SER A 422 -36.51 0.10 -5.69
CA SER A 422 -35.98 0.79 -6.88
C SER A 422 -35.12 2.02 -6.53
N GLU A 423 -35.10 2.43 -5.27
CA GLU A 423 -34.34 3.59 -4.81
C GLU A 423 -32.87 3.27 -4.50
N LYS A 424 -32.07 4.31 -4.27
CA LYS A 424 -30.64 4.19 -3.94
C LYS A 424 -30.36 3.71 -2.51
N PHE A 425 -31.38 3.69 -1.66
CA PHE A 425 -31.32 3.36 -0.24
C PHE A 425 -32.49 2.45 0.14
N ALA A 426 -32.25 1.52 1.05
CA ALA A 426 -33.27 0.67 1.67
C ALA A 426 -33.41 1.04 3.15
N SER A 427 -34.59 0.80 3.71
CA SER A 427 -34.82 0.82 5.16
C SER A 427 -34.42 -0.51 5.79
N PHE A 428 -34.40 -0.59 7.12
CA PHE A 428 -34.21 -1.87 7.80
C PHE A 428 -35.41 -2.79 7.53
N ASN A 429 -36.62 -2.25 7.53
CA ASN A 429 -37.84 -3.04 7.31
C ASN A 429 -38.02 -3.50 5.85
N ASP A 430 -37.47 -2.77 4.87
CA ASP A 430 -37.52 -3.13 3.44
C ASP A 430 -36.89 -4.51 3.15
N VAL A 431 -35.98 -5.00 4.01
CA VAL A 431 -35.17 -6.21 3.76
C VAL A 431 -35.79 -7.51 4.25
N PHE A 432 -36.90 -7.43 4.98
CA PHE A 432 -37.64 -8.60 5.45
C PHE A 432 -38.92 -8.78 4.61
N ASN A 433 -39.36 -10.03 4.44
CA ASN A 433 -40.65 -10.33 3.82
C ASN A 433 -41.79 -10.26 4.85
N GLU A 434 -43.03 -10.47 4.40
CA GLU A 434 -44.23 -10.46 5.28
C GLU A 434 -44.17 -11.51 6.40
N ASN A 435 -43.36 -12.56 6.23
CA ASN A 435 -43.13 -13.61 7.22
C ASN A 435 -41.97 -13.28 8.19
N GLY A 436 -41.33 -12.11 8.06
CA GLY A 436 -40.18 -11.71 8.87
C GLY A 436 -38.84 -12.36 8.47
N GLU A 437 -38.78 -13.04 7.34
CA GLU A 437 -37.55 -13.66 6.83
C GLU A 437 -36.70 -12.66 6.07
N TYR A 438 -35.39 -12.70 6.30
CA TYR A 438 -34.43 -11.84 5.60
C TYR A 438 -34.29 -12.25 4.13
N LYS A 439 -34.66 -11.35 3.21
CA LYS A 439 -34.74 -11.60 1.76
C LYS A 439 -33.40 -12.04 1.15
N LEU A 440 -32.26 -11.64 1.72
CA LEU A 440 -30.93 -11.94 1.18
C LEU A 440 -30.20 -13.11 1.87
N ALA A 441 -30.79 -13.74 2.89
CA ALA A 441 -30.11 -14.73 3.74
C ALA A 441 -29.40 -15.83 2.95
N LYS A 442 -30.11 -16.48 2.01
CA LYS A 442 -29.56 -17.57 1.18
C LYS A 442 -28.38 -17.13 0.30
N PHE A 443 -28.38 -15.88 -0.16
CA PHE A 443 -27.30 -15.34 -0.98
C PHE A 443 -26.08 -14.98 -0.14
N VAL A 444 -26.28 -14.46 1.07
CA VAL A 444 -25.20 -14.17 2.03
C VAL A 444 -24.49 -15.46 2.45
N GLU A 445 -25.26 -16.49 2.79
CA GLU A 445 -24.73 -17.81 3.18
C GLU A 445 -23.89 -18.43 2.06
N ALA A 446 -24.45 -18.53 0.85
CA ALA A 446 -23.75 -19.06 -0.32
C ALA A 446 -22.50 -18.25 -0.70
N ALA A 447 -22.49 -16.93 -0.47
CA ALA A 447 -21.32 -16.09 -0.71
C ALA A 447 -20.22 -16.32 0.35
N ASN A 448 -20.60 -16.55 1.60
CA ASN A 448 -19.66 -16.78 2.70
C ASN A 448 -19.02 -18.18 2.66
N GLU A 449 -19.71 -19.19 2.12
CA GLU A 449 -19.14 -20.53 1.87
C GLU A 449 -18.01 -20.51 0.83
N LYS A 450 -17.99 -19.50 -0.05
CA LYS A 450 -16.91 -19.30 -1.03
C LYS A 450 -15.71 -18.64 -0.36
N SER A 451 -14.51 -19.19 -0.63
CA SER A 451 -13.25 -18.48 -0.37
C SER A 451 -13.23 -17.13 -1.10
N ALA A 452 -12.64 -16.08 -0.53
CA ALA A 452 -12.64 -14.73 -1.11
C ALA A 452 -12.24 -14.67 -2.60
N SER A 453 -11.24 -15.48 -3.01
CA SER A 453 -10.79 -15.56 -4.42
C SER A 453 -11.81 -16.12 -5.42
N LYS A 454 -12.85 -16.81 -4.93
CA LYS A 454 -13.91 -17.45 -5.74
C LYS A 454 -15.23 -16.67 -5.69
N ARG A 455 -15.30 -15.56 -4.94
CA ARG A 455 -16.50 -14.70 -4.85
C ARG A 455 -16.60 -13.85 -6.11
N ASP A 456 -17.79 -13.83 -6.72
CA ASP A 456 -18.08 -12.92 -7.82
C ASP A 456 -18.47 -11.53 -7.30
N LYS A 457 -18.76 -10.59 -8.22
CA LYS A 457 -19.14 -9.22 -7.83
C LYS A 457 -20.44 -9.21 -7.02
N PHE A 458 -21.40 -10.04 -7.36
CA PHE A 458 -22.69 -10.09 -6.68
C PHE A 458 -22.55 -10.66 -5.26
N ASP A 459 -21.75 -11.71 -5.08
CA ASP A 459 -21.40 -12.26 -3.77
C ASP A 459 -20.87 -11.16 -2.83
N ASN A 460 -19.92 -10.34 -3.33
CA ASN A 460 -19.35 -9.23 -2.57
C ASN A 460 -20.36 -8.10 -2.32
N ASP A 461 -21.19 -7.76 -3.31
CA ASP A 461 -22.22 -6.74 -3.18
C ASP A 461 -23.27 -7.12 -2.11
N VAL A 462 -23.63 -8.41 -2.01
CA VAL A 462 -24.56 -8.94 -1.01
C VAL A 462 -23.95 -8.94 0.39
N ILE A 463 -22.73 -9.47 0.55
CA ILE A 463 -22.01 -9.44 1.85
C ILE A 463 -21.87 -7.99 2.34
N LYS A 464 -21.49 -7.07 1.45
CA LYS A 464 -21.30 -5.66 1.81
C LYS A 464 -22.60 -4.97 2.21
N PHE A 465 -23.73 -5.32 1.59
CA PHE A 465 -25.03 -4.80 2.00
C PHE A 465 -25.44 -5.36 3.37
N ASP A 466 -25.24 -6.66 3.58
CA ASP A 466 -25.50 -7.34 4.85
C ASP A 466 -24.72 -6.73 6.01
N GLU A 467 -23.42 -6.48 5.82
CA GLU A 467 -22.60 -5.77 6.79
C GLU A 467 -23.15 -4.39 7.16
N ARG A 468 -23.67 -3.63 6.19
CA ARG A 468 -24.27 -2.31 6.44
C ARG A 468 -25.56 -2.42 7.24
N LEU A 469 -26.38 -3.42 6.94
CA LEU A 469 -27.62 -3.68 7.64
C LEU A 469 -27.35 -4.08 9.10
N ASN A 470 -26.38 -4.97 9.32
CA ASN A 470 -25.94 -5.38 10.66
C ASN A 470 -25.38 -4.20 11.47
N VAL A 471 -24.59 -3.32 10.84
CA VAL A 471 -24.09 -2.10 11.48
C VAL A 471 -25.22 -1.15 11.87
N LEU A 472 -26.24 -0.96 11.02
CA LEU A 472 -27.42 -0.18 11.37
C LEU A 472 -28.18 -0.83 12.53
N TYR A 473 -28.38 -2.15 12.51
CA TYR A 473 -29.07 -2.87 13.57
C TYR A 473 -28.41 -2.71 14.94
N LEU A 474 -27.08 -2.88 15.00
CA LEU A 474 -26.30 -2.68 16.23
C LEU A 474 -26.36 -1.22 16.70
N ALA A 475 -26.41 -0.26 15.77
CA ALA A 475 -26.56 1.15 16.10
C ALA A 475 -27.93 1.48 16.69
N LEU A 476 -29.01 0.95 16.11
CA LEU A 476 -30.38 1.10 16.61
C LEU A 476 -30.58 0.46 17.99
N LYS A 477 -29.88 -0.65 18.27
CA LYS A 477 -29.88 -1.27 19.59
C LYS A 477 -29.05 -0.54 20.64
N GLY A 478 -28.26 0.47 20.24
CA GLY A 478 -27.29 1.13 21.12
C GLY A 478 -26.10 0.24 21.52
N GLU A 479 -25.89 -0.89 20.84
CA GLU A 479 -24.81 -1.84 21.12
C GLU A 479 -23.51 -1.47 20.40
N ILE A 480 -23.59 -0.60 19.38
CA ILE A 480 -22.41 -0.25 18.57
C ILE A 480 -21.41 0.65 19.31
N LEU A 481 -21.87 1.47 20.26
CA LEU A 481 -21.05 2.42 21.00
C LEU A 481 -20.57 1.82 22.32
N LYS A 482 -19.28 1.51 22.38
CA LYS A 482 -18.60 1.07 23.61
C LYS A 482 -17.89 2.25 24.25
N PHE A 483 -18.55 2.92 25.19
CA PHE A 483 -18.06 4.16 25.81
C PHE A 483 -17.98 4.11 27.33
N ILE A 484 -18.26 2.95 27.96
CA ILE A 484 -18.20 2.81 29.41
C ILE A 484 -16.98 1.96 29.75
N PRO A 485 -15.87 2.56 30.25
CA PRO A 485 -14.71 1.79 30.66
C PRO A 485 -14.98 1.09 31.99
N ALA A 486 -14.80 -0.21 32.03
CA ALA A 486 -14.76 -1.03 33.24
C ALA A 486 -13.31 -1.45 33.50
N LYS A 487 -12.84 -1.28 34.73
CA LYS A 487 -11.46 -1.58 35.12
C LYS A 487 -11.44 -2.77 36.07
N ASN A 488 -10.70 -3.80 35.68
CA ASN A 488 -10.45 -4.99 36.49
C ASN A 488 -8.94 -5.23 36.60
N GLY A 489 -8.37 -4.90 37.76
CA GLY A 489 -6.91 -4.82 37.95
C GLY A 489 -6.29 -3.82 36.98
N ASP A 490 -5.35 -4.30 36.15
CA ASP A 490 -4.68 -3.50 35.12
C ASP A 490 -5.38 -3.54 33.75
N THR A 491 -6.45 -4.34 33.61
CA THR A 491 -7.18 -4.49 32.34
C THR A 491 -8.37 -3.53 32.29
N ILE A 492 -8.55 -2.88 31.13
CA ILE A 492 -9.71 -2.01 30.87
C ILE A 492 -10.52 -2.62 29.74
N THR A 493 -11.79 -2.92 30.02
CA THR A 493 -12.77 -3.36 29.02
C THR A 493 -13.78 -2.27 28.77
N TRP A 494 -14.16 -2.05 27.50
CA TRP A 494 -15.15 -1.06 27.14
C TRP A 494 -16.49 -1.71 26.88
N LEU A 495 -17.51 -1.24 27.60
CA LEU A 495 -18.85 -1.77 27.60
C LEU A 495 -19.82 -0.84 26.87
N GLY A 496 -20.82 -1.45 26.23
CA GLY A 496 -22.05 -0.75 25.85
C GLY A 496 -22.93 -0.48 27.08
N VAL A 497 -23.99 0.31 26.88
CA VAL A 497 -24.92 0.70 27.97
C VAL A 497 -25.57 -0.53 28.61
N ASN A 498 -26.10 -1.45 27.81
CA ASN A 498 -26.78 -2.66 28.31
C ASN A 498 -25.82 -3.57 29.10
N GLU A 499 -24.60 -3.74 28.60
CA GLU A 499 -23.55 -4.52 29.26
C GLU A 499 -23.14 -3.89 30.60
N ALA A 500 -23.04 -2.56 30.66
CA ALA A 500 -22.66 -1.84 31.87
C ALA A 500 -23.68 -1.97 33.00
N PHE A 501 -25.00 -1.98 32.70
CA PHE A 501 -26.01 -2.22 33.72
C PHE A 501 -25.90 -3.62 34.36
N GLY A 502 -25.55 -4.63 33.55
CA GLY A 502 -25.35 -6.02 34.00
C GLY A 502 -23.97 -6.29 34.64
N SER A 503 -22.99 -5.40 34.46
CA SER A 503 -21.63 -5.62 34.96
C SER A 503 -21.48 -5.30 36.44
N ASN A 504 -20.74 -6.14 37.17
CA ASN A 504 -20.36 -5.90 38.57
C ASN A 504 -19.16 -4.96 38.72
N GLU A 505 -18.45 -4.69 37.62
CA GLU A 505 -17.27 -3.82 37.60
C GLU A 505 -17.63 -2.33 37.53
N ILE A 506 -18.91 -2.02 37.31
CA ILE A 506 -19.42 -0.65 37.21
C ILE A 506 -20.12 -0.26 38.53
N PRO A 507 -19.73 0.86 39.17
CA PRO A 507 -20.39 1.33 40.40
C PRO A 507 -21.88 1.64 40.22
N ASN A 508 -22.69 1.34 41.22
CA ASN A 508 -24.14 1.58 41.16
C ASN A 508 -24.48 3.07 41.00
N GLU A 509 -23.70 3.96 41.61
CA GLU A 509 -23.86 5.41 41.46
C GLU A 509 -23.69 5.83 39.99
N PHE A 510 -22.74 5.21 39.29
CA PHE A 510 -22.52 5.48 37.87
C PHE A 510 -23.64 4.90 36.99
N LYS A 511 -24.17 3.72 37.32
CA LYS A 511 -25.36 3.15 36.65
C LYS A 511 -26.56 4.10 36.76
N SER A 512 -26.76 4.75 37.91
CA SER A 512 -27.80 5.78 38.07
C SER A 512 -27.58 6.99 37.16
N VAL A 513 -26.33 7.44 36.98
CA VAL A 513 -25.99 8.52 36.01
C VAL A 513 -26.33 8.10 34.58
N LEU A 514 -26.01 6.86 34.19
CA LEU A 514 -26.36 6.33 32.86
C LEU A 514 -27.87 6.28 32.64
N GLY A 515 -28.63 5.81 33.64
CA GLY A 515 -30.10 5.80 33.59
C GLY A 515 -30.68 7.21 33.43
N ALA A 516 -30.20 8.16 34.25
CA ALA A 516 -30.60 9.56 34.17
C ALA A 516 -30.24 10.19 32.82
N TYR A 517 -29.10 9.84 32.23
CA TYR A 517 -28.72 10.34 30.91
C TYR A 517 -29.71 9.91 29.83
N ILE A 518 -30.13 8.64 29.80
CA ILE A 518 -31.09 8.12 28.80
C ILE A 518 -32.43 8.85 28.90
N GLU A 519 -32.94 9.03 30.14
CA GLU A 519 -34.19 9.76 30.38
C GLU A 519 -34.10 11.22 29.93
N ASN A 520 -33.05 11.92 30.35
CA ASN A 520 -32.82 13.32 30.00
C ASN A 520 -32.51 13.53 28.52
N LEU A 521 -31.88 12.56 27.84
CA LEU A 521 -31.65 12.59 26.40
C LEU A 521 -32.98 12.47 25.64
N SER A 522 -33.88 11.59 26.07
CA SER A 522 -35.24 11.51 25.51
C SER A 522 -35.98 12.85 25.65
N LEU A 523 -35.87 13.53 26.79
CA LEU A 523 -36.45 14.86 26.99
C LEU A 523 -35.81 15.90 26.06
N CYS A 524 -34.48 15.95 26.01
CA CYS A 524 -33.71 16.84 25.13
C CYS A 524 -34.10 16.69 23.65
N VAL A 525 -34.29 15.46 23.17
CA VAL A 525 -34.74 15.19 21.79
C VAL A 525 -36.18 15.64 21.54
N LYS A 526 -37.09 15.47 22.51
CA LYS A 526 -38.53 15.77 22.35
C LYS A 526 -38.91 17.22 22.59
N SER A 527 -38.31 17.87 23.59
CA SER A 527 -38.67 19.23 24.03
C SER A 527 -37.56 20.26 23.78
N GLY A 528 -36.37 19.85 23.37
CA GLY A 528 -35.22 20.75 23.19
C GLY A 528 -34.53 21.18 24.50
N GLU A 529 -34.94 20.64 25.66
CA GLU A 529 -34.35 20.94 26.95
C GLU A 529 -33.19 19.98 27.29
N CYS A 530 -31.95 20.41 27.05
CA CYS A 530 -30.77 19.53 27.13
C CYS A 530 -29.89 19.72 28.37
N LYS A 531 -30.27 20.60 29.30
CA LYS A 531 -29.42 21.00 30.44
C LYS A 531 -29.06 19.84 31.38
N GLU A 532 -30.02 19.01 31.76
CA GLU A 532 -29.76 17.86 32.64
C GLU A 532 -29.07 16.70 31.89
N ALA A 533 -29.32 16.57 30.58
CA ALA A 533 -28.59 15.64 29.73
C ALA A 533 -27.10 16.03 29.62
N ASP A 534 -26.81 17.33 29.48
CA ASP A 534 -25.44 17.87 29.47
C ASP A 534 -24.71 17.60 30.78
N LYS A 535 -25.39 17.78 31.91
CA LYS A 535 -24.84 17.49 33.24
C LYS A 535 -24.50 16.02 33.40
N SER A 536 -25.36 15.14 32.88
CA SER A 536 -25.12 13.70 32.89
C SER A 536 -23.92 13.33 32.01
N LEU A 537 -23.76 13.94 30.83
CA LEU A 537 -22.58 13.76 29.98
C LEU A 537 -21.28 14.22 30.66
N GLU A 538 -21.32 15.33 31.39
CA GLU A 538 -20.16 15.80 32.17
C GLU A 538 -19.75 14.77 33.24
N GLN A 539 -20.73 14.20 33.94
CA GLN A 539 -20.48 13.12 34.91
C GLN A 539 -19.92 11.86 34.23
N ILE A 540 -20.42 11.49 33.05
CA ILE A 540 -19.87 10.40 32.23
C ILE A 540 -18.41 10.67 31.85
N SER A 541 -18.12 11.86 31.34
CA SER A 541 -16.75 12.26 30.98
C SER A 541 -15.80 12.22 32.19
N ASN A 542 -16.24 12.70 33.35
CA ASN A 542 -15.45 12.67 34.58
C ASN A 542 -15.15 11.23 35.04
N TYR A 543 -16.14 10.32 34.93
CA TYR A 543 -15.94 8.89 35.20
C TYR A 543 -14.95 8.24 34.23
N GLN A 544 -15.04 8.56 32.93
CA GLN A 544 -14.09 8.06 31.93
C GLN A 544 -12.67 8.50 32.27
N ARG A 545 -12.48 9.79 32.59
CA ARG A 545 -11.16 10.35 32.93
C ARG A 545 -10.58 9.73 34.20
N SER A 546 -11.38 9.55 35.25
CA SER A 546 -10.90 8.93 36.50
C SER A 546 -10.52 7.46 36.31
N THR A 547 -11.28 6.72 35.50
CA THR A 547 -11.03 5.29 35.24
C THR A 547 -9.82 5.07 34.33
N LEU A 548 -9.67 5.88 33.27
CA LEU A 548 -8.59 5.74 32.28
C LEU A 548 -7.25 6.32 32.75
N GLY A 549 -7.25 7.34 33.62
CA GLY A 549 -6.03 8.00 34.08
C GLY A 549 -5.18 8.52 32.91
N SER A 550 -3.93 8.05 32.81
CA SER A 550 -2.99 8.43 31.75
C SER A 550 -3.34 7.89 30.35
N LEU A 551 -4.24 6.92 30.25
CA LEU A 551 -4.68 6.35 28.96
C LEU A 551 -5.67 7.27 28.23
N ALA A 552 -6.32 8.20 28.92
CA ALA A 552 -7.25 9.15 28.31
C ALA A 552 -6.53 10.21 27.46
N PRO A 553 -6.96 10.47 26.22
CA PRO A 553 -6.48 11.60 25.45
C PRO A 553 -6.70 12.95 26.17
N SER A 554 -5.81 13.92 25.91
CA SER A 554 -5.96 15.27 26.46
C SER A 554 -7.20 15.97 25.88
N GLU A 555 -7.86 16.84 26.68
CA GLU A 555 -9.01 17.63 26.23
C GLU A 555 -8.72 18.42 24.94
N ALA A 556 -7.53 19.00 24.83
CA ALA A 556 -7.12 19.71 23.63
C ALA A 556 -7.07 18.80 22.40
N LYS A 557 -6.57 17.56 22.54
CA LYS A 557 -6.51 16.59 21.44
C LYS A 557 -7.91 16.13 21.02
N ILE A 558 -8.80 15.89 21.99
CA ILE A 558 -10.21 15.56 21.74
C ILE A 558 -10.91 16.69 20.98
N GLY A 559 -10.80 17.92 21.47
CA GLY A 559 -11.42 19.09 20.83
C GLY A 559 -10.91 19.35 19.41
N LEU A 560 -9.60 19.19 19.19
CA LEU A 560 -9.00 19.32 17.86
C LEU A 560 -9.45 18.21 16.89
N GLU A 561 -9.63 16.97 17.38
CA GLU A 561 -10.12 15.87 16.57
C GLU A 561 -11.60 16.05 16.19
N VAL A 562 -12.45 16.50 17.12
CA VAL A 562 -13.84 16.87 16.85
C VAL A 562 -13.90 17.98 15.80
N LEU A 563 -13.10 19.04 15.96
CA LEU A 563 -13.02 20.13 14.98
C LEU A 563 -12.55 19.63 13.60
N TYR A 564 -11.50 18.81 13.56
CA TYR A 564 -11.00 18.19 12.34
C TYR A 564 -12.09 17.40 11.60
N ASN A 565 -12.88 16.62 12.34
CA ASN A 565 -14.01 15.86 11.82
C ASN A 565 -15.11 16.76 11.26
N GLN A 566 -15.45 17.86 11.95
CA GLN A 566 -16.51 18.78 11.54
C GLN A 566 -16.14 19.61 10.30
N MET A 567 -14.88 20.05 10.18
CA MET A 567 -14.47 20.94 9.08
C MET A 567 -14.41 20.24 7.72
N GLU A 568 -14.20 18.92 7.67
CA GLU A 568 -14.08 18.13 6.43
C GLU A 568 -13.18 18.77 5.34
N ILE A 569 -12.09 19.45 5.73
CA ILE A 569 -11.29 20.32 4.85
C ILE A 569 -10.86 19.61 3.57
N PHE A 570 -10.49 18.32 3.63
CA PHE A 570 -10.09 17.58 2.44
C PHE A 570 -11.21 17.42 1.41
N LYS A 571 -12.48 17.27 1.84
CA LYS A 571 -13.63 17.23 0.93
C LYS A 571 -13.84 18.58 0.25
N PHE A 572 -13.72 19.68 1.01
CA PHE A 572 -13.76 21.03 0.45
C PHE A 572 -12.65 21.26 -0.59
N LEU A 573 -11.42 20.82 -0.27
CA LEU A 573 -10.26 20.96 -1.15
C LEU A 573 -10.41 20.22 -2.49
N ILE A 574 -11.18 19.13 -2.57
CA ILE A 574 -11.50 18.47 -3.85
C ILE A 574 -12.08 19.48 -4.83
N TYR A 575 -13.17 20.14 -4.45
CA TYR A 575 -13.89 21.08 -5.31
C TYR A 575 -13.09 22.36 -5.51
N PHE A 576 -12.41 22.85 -4.47
CA PHE A 576 -11.59 24.05 -4.56
C PHE A 576 -10.44 23.88 -5.56
N TYR A 577 -9.69 22.77 -5.48
CA TYR A 577 -8.66 22.46 -6.46
C TYR A 577 -9.22 22.20 -7.85
N MET A 578 -10.40 21.59 -7.98
CA MET A 578 -11.04 21.42 -9.29
C MET A 578 -11.34 22.77 -9.96
N ILE A 579 -11.91 23.72 -9.19
CA ILE A 579 -12.20 25.07 -9.68
C ILE A 579 -10.90 25.81 -10.05
N LEU A 580 -9.88 25.75 -9.19
CA LEU A 580 -8.57 26.34 -9.47
C LEU A 580 -7.91 25.75 -10.72
N ALA A 581 -8.05 24.43 -10.91
CA ALA A 581 -7.55 23.74 -12.08
C ALA A 581 -8.21 24.25 -13.37
N LEU A 582 -9.54 24.23 -13.41
CA LEU A 582 -10.32 24.69 -14.56
C LEU A 582 -10.08 26.17 -14.87
N ALA A 583 -10.08 27.02 -13.84
CA ALA A 583 -9.80 28.45 -13.98
C ALA A 583 -8.39 28.71 -14.54
N SER A 584 -7.39 27.97 -14.06
CA SER A 584 -5.99 28.13 -14.50
C SER A 584 -5.77 27.59 -15.91
N LEU A 585 -6.41 26.49 -16.28
CA LEU A 585 -6.38 25.96 -17.64
C LEU A 585 -7.07 26.94 -18.60
N ALA A 586 -8.27 27.43 -18.26
CA ALA A 586 -9.00 28.43 -19.04
C ALA A 586 -8.19 29.71 -19.22
N LEU A 587 -7.53 30.20 -18.17
CA LEU A 587 -6.61 31.32 -18.22
C LEU A 587 -5.40 31.04 -19.12
N GLY A 588 -4.84 29.83 -19.05
CA GLY A 588 -3.76 29.38 -19.93
C GLY A 588 -4.15 29.46 -21.40
N PHE A 589 -5.33 28.95 -21.76
CA PHE A 589 -5.89 29.05 -23.11
C PHE A 589 -6.20 30.50 -23.51
N TYR A 590 -6.79 31.29 -22.61
CA TYR A 590 -7.07 32.71 -22.86
C TYR A 590 -5.79 33.48 -23.19
N ARG A 591 -4.73 33.29 -22.39
CA ARG A 591 -3.43 33.93 -22.63
C ARG A 591 -2.80 33.46 -23.94
N LEU A 592 -2.93 32.18 -24.27
CA LEU A 592 -2.40 31.59 -25.51
C LEU A 592 -3.04 32.19 -26.76
N PHE A 593 -4.37 32.35 -26.77
CA PHE A 593 -5.08 32.85 -27.95
C PHE A 593 -5.13 34.38 -28.03
N PHE A 594 -5.39 35.07 -26.92
CA PHE A 594 -5.63 36.53 -26.92
C PHE A 594 -4.39 37.35 -26.54
N GLY A 595 -3.34 36.76 -25.96
CA GLY A 595 -2.09 37.45 -25.64
C GLY A 595 -2.18 38.51 -24.52
N ARG A 596 -3.36 38.66 -23.89
CA ARG A 596 -3.59 39.62 -22.80
C ARG A 596 -3.40 38.94 -21.45
N LYS A 597 -2.78 39.64 -20.50
CA LYS A 597 -2.76 39.21 -19.10
C LYS A 597 -4.13 39.48 -18.48
N PHE A 598 -4.60 38.53 -17.67
CA PHE A 598 -5.85 38.70 -16.96
C PHE A 598 -5.61 39.45 -15.62
N ARG A 599 -6.51 40.36 -15.25
CA ARG A 599 -6.34 41.20 -14.04
C ARG A 599 -6.28 40.40 -12.74
N PHE A 600 -6.87 39.19 -12.70
CA PHE A 600 -6.97 38.36 -11.50
C PHE A 600 -5.91 37.23 -11.42
N GLU A 601 -4.87 37.22 -12.26
CA GLU A 601 -3.81 36.19 -12.23
C GLU A 601 -3.11 36.08 -10.85
N ARG A 602 -2.89 37.22 -10.18
CA ARG A 602 -2.31 37.27 -8.83
C ARG A 602 -3.25 36.65 -7.79
N ALA A 603 -4.56 36.91 -7.90
CA ALA A 603 -5.56 36.35 -6.98
C ALA A 603 -5.64 34.83 -7.11
N ILE A 604 -5.60 34.30 -8.35
CA ILE A 604 -5.54 32.85 -8.60
C ILE A 604 -4.27 32.28 -7.97
N SER A 605 -3.09 32.87 -8.24
CA SER A 605 -1.82 32.39 -7.68
C SER A 605 -1.81 32.41 -6.14
N LEU A 606 -2.41 33.43 -5.53
CA LEU A 606 -2.59 33.51 -4.08
C LEU A 606 -3.54 32.42 -3.57
N ALA A 607 -4.64 32.16 -4.27
CA ALA A 607 -5.58 31.10 -3.92
C ALA A 607 -4.93 29.71 -3.95
N PHE A 608 -4.03 29.43 -4.91
CA PHE A 608 -3.22 28.21 -4.93
C PHE A 608 -2.34 28.08 -3.69
N PHE A 609 -1.63 29.15 -3.33
CA PHE A 609 -0.75 29.15 -2.16
C PHE A 609 -1.54 28.97 -0.86
N THR A 610 -2.68 29.64 -0.73
CA THR A 610 -3.58 29.46 0.41
C THR A 610 -4.14 28.05 0.48
N ALA A 611 -4.59 27.46 -0.65
CA ALA A 611 -5.04 26.07 -0.70
C ALA A 611 -3.96 25.10 -0.24
N PHE A 612 -2.73 25.32 -0.71
CA PHE A 612 -1.57 24.52 -0.34
C PHE A 612 -1.29 24.58 1.16
N ILE A 613 -1.29 25.78 1.76
CA ILE A 613 -1.10 25.96 3.21
C ILE A 613 -2.22 25.27 3.99
N VAL A 614 -3.48 25.49 3.61
CA VAL A 614 -4.64 24.86 4.28
C VAL A 614 -4.55 23.33 4.20
N HIS A 615 -4.15 22.79 3.04
CA HIS A 615 -3.91 21.36 2.88
C HIS A 615 -2.80 20.87 3.82
N ALA A 616 -1.63 21.52 3.81
CA ALA A 616 -0.49 21.14 4.65
C ALA A 616 -0.83 21.20 6.15
N LEU A 617 -1.52 22.26 6.59
CA LEU A 617 -1.95 22.42 7.98
C LEU A 617 -2.98 21.35 8.40
N ASN A 618 -3.94 21.04 7.53
CA ASN A 618 -4.92 19.99 7.84
C ASN A 618 -4.28 18.59 7.91
N LEU A 619 -3.26 18.33 7.07
CA LEU A 619 -2.49 17.10 7.13
C LEU A 619 -1.63 17.04 8.41
N ALA A 620 -1.00 18.15 8.80
CA ALA A 620 -0.26 18.25 10.06
C ALA A 620 -1.16 18.07 11.29
N LEU A 621 -2.38 18.62 11.26
CA LEU A 621 -3.39 18.40 12.29
C LEU A 621 -3.75 16.91 12.41
N ARG A 622 -3.96 16.22 11.28
CA ARG A 622 -4.16 14.77 11.26
C ARG A 622 -2.98 14.01 11.86
N ALA A 623 -1.74 14.43 11.57
CA ALA A 623 -0.52 13.84 12.15
C ALA A 623 -0.50 13.98 13.69
N TYR A 624 -0.87 15.16 14.19
CA TYR A 624 -0.95 15.43 15.63
C TYR A 624 -2.04 14.58 16.32
N ILE A 625 -3.21 14.43 15.68
CA ILE A 625 -4.31 13.62 16.19
C ILE A 625 -3.93 12.12 16.21
N SER A 626 -3.39 11.61 15.11
CA SER A 626 -2.98 10.20 15.00
C SER A 626 -1.78 9.85 15.87
N GLY A 627 -0.91 10.81 16.18
CA GLY A 627 0.34 10.58 16.92
C GLY A 627 1.44 9.98 16.05
N HIS A 628 1.25 9.92 14.73
CA HIS A 628 2.23 9.48 13.76
C HIS A 628 2.14 10.27 12.46
N ALA A 629 3.06 10.05 11.54
CA ALA A 629 3.00 10.70 10.24
C ALA A 629 1.82 10.13 9.41
N PRO A 630 1.04 10.98 8.72
CA PRO A 630 -0.21 10.60 8.08
C PRO A 630 0.05 10.07 6.66
N TRP A 631 0.62 8.87 6.59
CA TRP A 631 0.78 8.07 5.37
C TRP A 631 0.78 6.56 5.69
N SER A 632 0.02 6.15 6.72
CA SER A 632 -0.06 4.75 7.14
C SER A 632 -1.02 3.90 6.31
N ASP A 633 -1.97 4.54 5.63
CA ASP A 633 -2.99 3.89 4.82
C ASP A 633 -3.16 4.55 3.44
N ALA A 634 -4.05 3.99 2.62
CA ALA A 634 -4.33 4.47 1.27
C ALA A 634 -4.98 5.86 1.23
N TYR A 635 -5.80 6.20 2.23
CA TYR A 635 -6.43 7.53 2.34
C TYR A 635 -5.36 8.59 2.55
N GLU A 636 -4.56 8.39 3.59
CA GLU A 636 -3.50 9.28 4.01
C GLU A 636 -2.43 9.46 2.92
N SER A 637 -2.05 8.36 2.26
CA SER A 637 -1.13 8.38 1.14
C SER A 637 -1.65 9.19 -0.05
N LEU A 638 -2.93 9.07 -0.42
CA LEU A 638 -3.53 9.85 -1.53
C LEU A 638 -3.65 11.34 -1.21
N VAL A 639 -3.99 11.67 0.04
CA VAL A 639 -3.99 13.05 0.54
C VAL A 639 -2.58 13.64 0.45
N TYR A 640 -1.56 12.90 0.88
CA TYR A 640 -0.16 13.34 0.78
C TYR A 640 0.32 13.46 -0.68
N ILE A 641 -0.01 12.52 -1.57
CA ILE A 641 0.28 12.60 -3.01
C ILE A 641 -0.32 13.87 -3.62
N SER A 642 -1.56 14.20 -3.25
CA SER A 642 -2.23 15.43 -3.66
C SER A 642 -1.47 16.68 -3.21
N LEU A 643 -1.03 16.73 -1.94
CA LEU A 643 -0.23 17.81 -1.41
C LEU A 643 1.07 18.00 -2.20
N ILE A 644 1.77 16.91 -2.52
CA ILE A 644 3.03 16.95 -3.28
C ILE A 644 2.84 17.41 -4.73
N SER A 645 1.73 17.05 -5.37
CA SER A 645 1.39 17.59 -6.70
C SER A 645 1.23 19.11 -6.68
N VAL A 646 0.48 19.65 -5.71
CA VAL A 646 0.31 21.10 -5.56
C VAL A 646 1.64 21.78 -5.20
N LEU A 647 2.43 21.17 -4.32
CA LEU A 647 3.78 21.62 -3.99
C LEU A 647 4.65 21.75 -5.25
N ALA A 648 4.60 20.76 -6.13
CA ALA A 648 5.34 20.78 -7.40
C ALA A 648 4.93 21.97 -8.27
N GLY A 649 3.61 22.21 -8.41
CA GLY A 649 3.07 23.36 -9.15
C GLY A 649 3.48 24.72 -8.55
N VAL A 650 3.34 24.87 -7.22
CA VAL A 650 3.60 26.12 -6.50
C VAL A 650 5.10 26.45 -6.43
N LEU A 651 5.97 25.48 -6.14
CA LEU A 651 7.40 25.75 -5.96
C LEU A 651 8.13 25.95 -7.29
N PHE A 652 7.89 25.06 -8.26
CA PHE A 652 8.70 25.01 -9.48
C PHE A 652 8.08 25.79 -10.64
N PHE A 653 6.76 26.04 -10.62
CA PHE A 653 6.02 26.53 -11.80
C PHE A 653 4.97 27.61 -11.53
N LYS A 654 5.11 28.39 -10.44
CA LYS A 654 4.16 29.44 -9.99
C LYS A 654 3.75 30.50 -11.03
N HIS A 655 4.48 30.65 -12.12
CA HIS A 655 4.18 31.62 -13.18
C HIS A 655 3.56 30.98 -14.44
N GLN A 656 3.26 29.68 -14.41
CA GLN A 656 2.72 28.93 -15.54
C GLN A 656 1.30 28.43 -15.23
N SER A 657 0.29 29.07 -15.84
CA SER A 657 -1.12 28.74 -15.64
C SER A 657 -1.45 27.28 -15.96
N PHE A 658 -0.86 26.71 -17.02
CA PHE A 658 -1.04 25.29 -17.35
C PHE A 658 -0.43 24.35 -16.31
N ALA A 659 0.72 24.71 -15.72
CA ALA A 659 1.36 23.89 -14.70
C ALA A 659 0.59 23.93 -13.37
N LEU A 660 0.17 25.12 -12.93
CA LEU A 660 -0.72 25.26 -11.77
C LEU A 660 -2.04 24.51 -12.00
N GLY A 661 -2.63 24.66 -13.19
CA GLY A 661 -3.83 23.94 -13.58
C GLY A 661 -3.67 22.42 -13.52
N ALA A 662 -2.58 21.89 -14.07
CA ALA A 662 -2.27 20.46 -14.05
C ALA A 662 -2.02 19.91 -12.63
N ALA A 663 -1.27 20.64 -11.81
CA ALA A 663 -0.98 20.28 -10.42
C ALA A 663 -2.26 20.18 -9.59
N SER A 664 -3.16 21.16 -9.70
CA SER A 664 -4.45 21.15 -9.00
C SER A 664 -5.43 20.13 -9.56
N LEU A 665 -5.42 19.87 -10.87
CA LEU A 665 -6.27 18.84 -11.45
C LEU A 665 -5.90 17.47 -10.88
N PHE A 666 -4.60 17.14 -10.86
CA PHE A 666 -4.13 15.88 -10.28
C PHE A 666 -4.39 15.80 -8.77
N ALA A 667 -4.21 16.91 -8.05
CA ALA A 667 -4.49 16.99 -6.62
C ALA A 667 -5.98 16.77 -6.30
N SER A 668 -6.87 17.36 -7.08
CA SER A 668 -8.31 17.19 -6.95
C SER A 668 -8.75 15.76 -7.24
N VAL A 669 -8.25 15.16 -8.34
CA VAL A 669 -8.54 13.76 -8.68
C VAL A 669 -8.00 12.81 -7.60
N SER A 670 -6.79 13.03 -7.08
CA SER A 670 -6.22 12.20 -6.01
C SER A 670 -7.05 12.28 -4.72
N LEU A 671 -7.49 13.48 -4.32
CA LEU A 671 -8.39 13.64 -3.17
C LEU A 671 -9.77 13.05 -3.40
N LEU A 672 -10.29 13.13 -4.62
CA LEU A 672 -11.55 12.49 -4.99
C LEU A 672 -11.45 10.97 -4.84
N VAL A 673 -10.37 10.37 -5.35
CA VAL A 673 -10.10 8.94 -5.19
C VAL A 673 -9.97 8.58 -3.71
N ALA A 674 -9.31 9.40 -2.88
CA ALA A 674 -9.20 9.17 -1.45
C ALA A 674 -10.58 9.08 -0.74
N HIS A 675 -11.62 9.72 -1.28
CA HIS A 675 -12.97 9.72 -0.71
C HIS A 675 -13.93 8.75 -1.40
N LEU A 676 -13.42 7.82 -2.21
CA LEU A 676 -14.24 6.72 -2.75
C LEU A 676 -14.55 5.70 -1.65
N ASN A 677 -15.70 5.02 -1.80
CA ASN A 677 -16.30 4.15 -0.77
C ASN A 677 -15.44 2.94 -0.33
N PHE A 678 -14.37 2.61 -1.05
CA PHE A 678 -13.48 1.49 -0.72
C PHE A 678 -12.22 1.94 0.05
N ILE A 679 -12.06 3.24 0.29
CA ILE A 679 -10.94 3.81 1.07
C ILE A 679 -11.49 4.29 2.41
N ASN A 680 -10.82 3.90 3.50
CA ASN A 680 -11.24 4.26 4.86
C ASN A 680 -10.52 5.55 5.32
N PRO A 681 -11.25 6.65 5.58
CA PRO A 681 -10.64 7.90 6.05
C PRO A 681 -10.36 7.93 7.56
N GLN A 682 -10.74 6.89 8.31
CA GLN A 682 -10.60 6.84 9.77
C GLN A 682 -9.14 6.90 10.22
N ILE A 683 -8.90 7.52 11.37
CA ILE A 683 -7.59 7.56 12.00
C ILE A 683 -7.45 6.34 12.91
N THR A 684 -6.54 5.44 12.55
CA THR A 684 -6.30 4.18 13.25
C THR A 684 -4.93 4.14 13.91
N ASN A 685 -4.72 3.21 14.84
CA ASN A 685 -3.38 2.92 15.36
C ASN A 685 -2.53 2.21 14.30
N LEU A 686 -1.22 2.45 14.32
CA LEU A 686 -0.28 1.75 13.44
C LEU A 686 -0.27 0.25 13.72
N VAL A 687 -0.34 -0.58 12.69
CA VAL A 687 0.01 -2.00 12.88
C VAL A 687 1.50 -2.09 13.29
N PRO A 688 1.89 -3.10 14.08
CA PRO A 688 3.24 -3.17 14.67
C PRO A 688 4.38 -2.99 13.67
N VAL A 689 4.24 -3.58 12.47
CA VAL A 689 5.24 -3.50 11.40
C VAL A 689 5.48 -2.07 10.92
N LEU A 690 4.45 -1.20 11.00
CA LEU A 690 4.54 0.20 10.58
C LEU A 690 5.26 1.10 11.60
N LYS A 691 5.54 0.61 12.82
CA LYS A 691 6.30 1.35 13.84
C LYS A 691 7.80 1.30 13.55
N SER A 692 8.22 1.89 12.44
CA SER A 692 9.63 2.00 12.05
C SER A 692 9.93 3.37 11.45
N PHE A 693 11.06 3.94 11.85
CA PHE A 693 11.59 5.17 11.26
C PHE A 693 11.86 5.00 9.76
N TRP A 694 12.55 3.91 9.39
CA TRP A 694 12.94 3.67 8.01
C TRP A 694 11.73 3.45 7.10
N LEU A 695 10.70 2.76 7.58
CA LEU A 695 9.48 2.60 6.80
C LEU A 695 8.76 3.93 6.57
N SER A 696 8.66 4.76 7.61
CA SER A 696 8.03 6.09 7.48
C SER A 696 8.75 6.97 6.45
N VAL A 697 10.09 6.97 6.47
CA VAL A 697 10.90 7.68 5.47
C VAL A 697 10.76 7.06 4.08
N HIS A 698 10.76 5.73 3.97
CA HIS A 698 10.54 5.02 2.70
C HIS A 698 9.21 5.40 2.05
N VAL A 699 8.10 5.26 2.81
CA VAL A 699 6.74 5.49 2.29
C VAL A 699 6.56 6.95 1.90
N SER A 700 7.02 7.90 2.71
CA SER A 700 6.94 9.33 2.37
C SER A 700 7.72 9.68 1.09
N VAL A 701 8.93 9.15 0.90
CA VAL A 701 9.73 9.42 -0.31
C VAL A 701 9.11 8.79 -1.56
N ILE A 702 8.62 7.55 -1.49
CA ILE A 702 7.94 6.90 -2.62
C ILE A 702 6.62 7.61 -2.95
N THR A 703 5.79 7.91 -1.97
CA THR A 703 4.49 8.55 -2.22
C THR A 703 4.68 9.97 -2.77
N ALA A 704 5.71 10.71 -2.32
CA ALA A 704 6.07 11.99 -2.92
C ALA A 704 6.43 11.85 -4.41
N SER A 705 7.09 10.75 -4.80
CA SER A 705 7.39 10.49 -6.21
C SER A 705 6.13 10.44 -7.08
N TYR A 706 5.06 9.80 -6.60
CA TYR A 706 3.80 9.68 -7.33
C TYR A 706 3.11 11.03 -7.55
N GLY A 707 3.29 11.98 -6.64
CA GLY A 707 2.82 13.37 -6.83
C GLY A 707 3.49 14.04 -8.04
N PHE A 708 4.82 13.91 -8.18
CA PHE A 708 5.55 14.45 -9.34
C PHE A 708 5.24 13.70 -10.64
N LEU A 709 5.17 12.37 -10.60
CA LEU A 709 4.87 11.55 -11.78
C LEU A 709 3.44 11.79 -12.28
N GLY A 710 2.46 11.91 -11.36
CA GLY A 710 1.08 12.24 -11.67
C GLY A 710 0.90 13.66 -12.19
N PHE A 711 1.65 14.63 -11.64
CA PHE A 711 1.73 15.97 -12.21
C PHE A 711 2.29 15.96 -13.64
N GLY A 712 3.36 15.19 -13.90
CA GLY A 712 3.92 14.98 -15.25
C GLY A 712 2.91 14.37 -16.23
N PHE A 713 2.15 13.36 -15.79
CA PHE A 713 1.07 12.76 -16.57
C PHE A 713 0.04 13.79 -17.05
N VAL A 714 -0.42 14.69 -16.17
CA VAL A 714 -1.40 15.72 -16.56
C VAL A 714 -0.77 16.76 -17.51
N LEU A 715 0.48 17.16 -17.28
CA LEU A 715 1.21 18.02 -18.23
C LEU A 715 1.34 17.37 -19.61
N GLY A 716 1.64 16.08 -19.64
CA GLY A 716 1.70 15.28 -20.86
C GLY A 716 0.39 15.28 -21.62
N LEU A 717 -0.73 15.06 -20.92
CA LEU A 717 -2.08 15.14 -21.49
C LEU A 717 -2.37 16.53 -22.07
N VAL A 718 -2.09 17.59 -21.32
CA VAL A 718 -2.28 18.98 -21.81
C VAL A 718 -1.41 19.24 -23.04
N GLY A 719 -0.15 18.79 -23.04
CA GLY A 719 0.75 18.92 -24.18
C GLY A 719 0.24 18.18 -25.44
N LEU A 720 -0.31 16.98 -25.29
CA LEU A 720 -0.94 16.24 -26.40
C LEU A 720 -2.21 16.93 -26.90
N ILE A 721 -3.04 17.49 -26.01
CA ILE A 721 -4.22 18.28 -26.38
C ILE A 721 -3.78 19.51 -27.19
N LEU A 722 -2.75 20.24 -26.76
CA LEU A 722 -2.22 21.38 -27.50
C LEU A 722 -1.63 20.98 -28.86
N MET A 723 -0.93 19.85 -28.96
CA MET A 723 -0.49 19.31 -30.25
C MET A 723 -1.67 18.99 -31.16
N ALA A 724 -2.73 18.39 -30.61
CA ALA A 724 -3.95 18.13 -31.36
C ALA A 724 -4.61 19.43 -31.81
N LEU A 725 -4.53 20.54 -31.10
CA LEU A 725 -5.13 21.83 -31.50
C LEU A 725 -4.24 22.69 -32.44
N LYS A 726 -3.03 22.24 -32.75
CA LYS A 726 -2.07 22.97 -33.59
C LYS A 726 -2.55 23.07 -35.05
N ASN A 727 -2.46 24.27 -35.63
CA ASN A 727 -2.70 24.57 -37.04
C ASN A 727 -1.76 25.71 -37.51
N ASP A 728 -1.76 26.01 -38.81
CA ASP A 728 -0.84 26.98 -39.42
C ASP A 728 -0.97 28.39 -38.80
N LYS A 729 -2.17 28.77 -38.35
CA LYS A 729 -2.42 30.10 -37.76
C LYS A 729 -1.82 30.27 -36.37
N ASN A 730 -1.63 29.18 -35.63
CA ASN A 730 -1.24 29.20 -34.22
C ASN A 730 0.06 28.42 -33.93
N GLU A 731 0.74 27.94 -34.99
CA GLU A 731 1.87 27.03 -34.91
C GLU A 731 3.00 27.53 -33.99
N GLN A 732 3.45 28.78 -34.17
CA GLN A 732 4.55 29.33 -33.39
C GLN A 732 4.21 29.38 -31.89
N LYS A 733 3.05 29.94 -31.54
CA LYS A 733 2.61 30.10 -30.14
C LYS A 733 2.42 28.74 -29.46
N LEU A 734 1.75 27.80 -30.11
CA LEU A 734 1.51 26.47 -29.54
C LEU A 734 2.80 25.67 -29.45
N SER A 735 3.68 25.73 -30.44
CA SER A 735 4.96 25.00 -30.42
C SER A 735 5.86 25.46 -29.27
N GLU A 736 5.90 26.77 -29.00
CA GLU A 736 6.62 27.30 -27.84
C GLU A 736 5.99 26.82 -26.53
N GLN A 737 4.66 26.92 -26.39
CA GLN A 737 3.97 26.49 -25.17
C GLN A 737 4.13 24.99 -24.90
N ILE A 738 4.01 24.16 -25.93
CA ILE A 738 4.19 22.70 -25.81
C ILE A 738 5.65 22.37 -25.46
N ARG A 739 6.63 23.09 -26.03
CA ARG A 739 8.04 22.93 -25.68
C ARG A 739 8.29 23.27 -24.20
N TYR A 740 7.63 24.30 -23.66
CA TYR A 740 7.68 24.60 -22.22
C TYR A 740 7.03 23.49 -21.39
N LEU A 741 5.83 23.01 -21.76
CA LEU A 741 5.16 21.91 -21.05
C LEU A 741 6.00 20.64 -21.03
N ALA A 742 6.60 20.27 -22.15
CA ALA A 742 7.48 19.11 -22.24
C ALA A 742 8.74 19.25 -21.38
N ALA A 743 9.30 20.47 -21.26
CA ALA A 743 10.42 20.73 -20.37
C ALA A 743 10.03 20.59 -18.89
N THR A 744 8.87 21.12 -18.53
CA THR A 744 8.27 21.04 -17.18
C THR A 744 7.94 19.59 -16.82
N ASP A 745 7.37 18.83 -17.75
CA ASP A 745 7.10 17.40 -17.61
C ASP A 745 8.40 16.60 -17.44
N GLU A 746 9.40 16.78 -18.32
CA GLU A 746 10.71 16.12 -18.19
C GLU A 746 11.38 16.44 -16.84
N LEU A 747 11.26 17.67 -16.35
CA LEU A 747 11.75 18.06 -15.04
C LEU A 747 11.03 17.32 -13.90
N SER A 748 9.70 17.24 -13.97
CA SER A 748 8.88 16.52 -13.01
C SER A 748 9.22 15.03 -12.99
N LEU A 749 9.34 14.39 -14.17
CA LEU A 749 9.71 12.98 -14.27
C LEU A 749 11.11 12.69 -13.74
N ILE A 750 12.07 13.61 -13.91
CA ILE A 750 13.40 13.47 -13.31
C ILE A 750 13.30 13.46 -11.78
N ILE A 751 12.54 14.38 -11.18
CA ILE A 751 12.35 14.44 -9.72
C ILE A 751 11.60 13.19 -9.25
N GLY A 752 10.50 12.84 -9.89
CA GLY A 752 9.69 11.66 -9.60
C GLY A 752 10.51 10.38 -9.68
N LEU A 753 11.24 10.13 -10.77
CA LEU A 753 12.11 8.96 -10.87
C LEU A 753 13.19 8.94 -9.78
N SER A 754 13.78 10.09 -9.45
CA SER A 754 14.80 10.19 -8.40
C SER A 754 14.22 9.78 -7.05
N LEU A 755 13.06 10.35 -6.67
CA LEU A 755 12.38 10.03 -5.42
C LEU A 755 11.90 8.57 -5.40
N LEU A 756 11.31 8.07 -6.48
CA LEU A 756 10.85 6.68 -6.57
C LEU A 756 12.01 5.71 -6.36
N THR A 757 13.14 5.98 -7.00
CA THR A 757 14.33 5.13 -6.92
C THR A 757 14.95 5.19 -5.53
N ILE A 758 15.17 6.38 -4.97
CA ILE A 758 15.69 6.56 -3.61
C ILE A 758 14.76 5.89 -2.59
N GLY A 759 13.47 6.15 -2.69
CA GLY A 759 12.44 5.57 -1.84
C GLY A 759 12.48 4.05 -1.90
N ASN A 760 12.49 3.45 -3.08
CA ASN A 760 12.55 1.99 -3.24
C ASN A 760 13.73 1.36 -2.48
N PHE A 761 14.90 1.98 -2.54
CA PHE A 761 16.08 1.47 -1.86
C PHE A 761 16.11 1.74 -0.36
N LEU A 762 15.53 2.85 0.11
CA LEU A 762 15.24 3.05 1.53
C LEU A 762 14.28 1.98 2.06
N GLY A 763 13.38 1.48 1.21
CA GLY A 763 12.53 0.33 1.48
C GLY A 763 13.35 -0.94 1.69
N GLY A 764 14.35 -1.19 0.85
CA GLY A 764 15.29 -2.30 1.05
C GLY A 764 16.12 -2.18 2.33
N VAL A 765 16.46 -0.96 2.77
CA VAL A 765 17.11 -0.74 4.07
C VAL A 765 16.19 -1.15 5.22
N TRP A 766 14.93 -0.70 5.18
CA TRP A 766 13.89 -1.09 6.13
C TRP A 766 13.65 -2.61 6.11
N ALA A 767 13.45 -3.21 4.94
CA ALA A 767 13.19 -4.64 4.79
C ALA A 767 14.33 -5.47 5.40
N ASN A 768 15.59 -5.03 5.25
CA ASN A 768 16.70 -5.72 5.88
C ASN A 768 16.66 -5.58 7.41
N GLU A 769 16.33 -4.41 7.94
CA GLU A 769 16.20 -4.19 9.38
C GLU A 769 15.06 -5.04 9.98
N SER A 770 13.91 -5.10 9.30
CA SER A 770 12.70 -5.79 9.76
C SER A 770 12.68 -7.28 9.49
N TRP A 771 13.15 -7.71 8.32
CA TRP A 771 13.03 -9.09 7.81
C TRP A 771 14.36 -9.68 7.35
N GLY A 772 15.49 -9.15 7.80
CA GLY A 772 16.81 -9.75 7.57
C GLY A 772 17.29 -9.81 6.11
N ARG A 773 16.53 -9.32 5.14
CA ARG A 773 16.88 -9.26 3.70
C ARG A 773 16.47 -7.94 3.07
N TYR A 774 17.26 -7.45 2.12
CA TYR A 774 17.00 -6.14 1.50
C TYR A 774 16.13 -6.20 0.24
N TRP A 775 15.86 -7.39 -0.30
CA TRP A 775 15.05 -7.62 -1.49
C TRP A 775 14.49 -9.05 -1.49
N GLY A 776 13.22 -9.23 -1.82
CA GLY A 776 12.49 -10.50 -1.79
C GLY A 776 11.73 -10.86 -3.06
N TRP A 777 11.70 -10.00 -4.08
CA TRP A 777 10.91 -10.18 -5.33
C TRP A 777 9.40 -10.25 -5.10
N ASP A 778 8.88 -9.70 -4.01
CA ASP A 778 7.43 -9.64 -3.82
C ASP A 778 6.77 -8.75 -4.88
N SER A 779 5.46 -8.91 -5.07
CA SER A 779 4.72 -8.16 -6.10
C SER A 779 4.88 -6.64 -5.98
N LYS A 780 4.99 -6.05 -4.78
CA LYS A 780 5.18 -4.59 -4.64
C LYS A 780 6.60 -4.16 -4.98
N GLU A 781 7.62 -4.84 -4.48
CA GLU A 781 9.02 -4.59 -4.86
C GLU A 781 9.25 -4.76 -6.38
N SER A 782 8.63 -5.79 -6.98
CA SER A 782 8.77 -6.05 -8.40
C SER A 782 8.13 -4.96 -9.26
N TRP A 783 6.96 -4.45 -8.87
CA TRP A 783 6.28 -3.40 -9.62
C TRP A 783 6.86 -1.99 -9.40
N SER A 784 7.45 -1.71 -8.24
CA SER A 784 8.26 -0.50 -8.05
C SER A 784 9.51 -0.54 -8.95
N TYR A 785 10.18 -1.69 -9.06
CA TYR A 785 11.30 -1.90 -9.98
C TYR A 785 10.89 -1.73 -11.46
N ILE A 786 9.75 -2.31 -11.87
CA ILE A 786 9.19 -2.12 -13.21
C ILE A 786 8.93 -0.63 -13.48
N THR A 787 8.30 0.07 -12.53
CA THR A 787 8.01 1.51 -12.67
C THR A 787 9.29 2.33 -12.82
N ILE A 788 10.34 2.05 -12.03
CA ILE A 788 11.65 2.69 -12.17
C ILE A 788 12.21 2.47 -13.59
N ILE A 789 12.15 1.25 -14.12
CA ILE A 789 12.62 0.95 -15.47
C ILE A 789 11.80 1.69 -16.52
N VAL A 790 10.47 1.68 -16.42
CA VAL A 790 9.58 2.35 -17.39
C VAL A 790 9.94 3.83 -17.49
N TYR A 791 10.04 4.54 -16.37
CA TYR A 791 10.42 5.97 -16.38
C TYR A 791 11.89 6.19 -16.77
N ALA A 792 12.80 5.27 -16.44
CA ALA A 792 14.16 5.32 -16.94
C ALA A 792 14.19 5.23 -18.47
N ILE A 793 13.41 4.33 -19.09
CA ILE A 793 13.28 4.22 -20.54
C ILE A 793 12.77 5.55 -21.12
N VAL A 794 11.67 6.10 -20.58
CA VAL A 794 11.05 7.37 -21.02
C VAL A 794 12.09 8.50 -21.08
N LEU A 795 12.84 8.73 -19.98
CA LEU A 795 13.84 9.80 -19.91
C LEU A 795 15.06 9.56 -20.82
N HIS A 796 15.30 8.32 -21.24
CA HIS A 796 16.41 7.94 -22.11
C HIS A 796 16.03 7.87 -23.60
N LEU A 797 14.74 7.93 -23.97
CA LEU A 797 14.29 7.97 -25.37
C LEU A 797 14.96 9.08 -26.19
N ARG A 798 15.31 10.21 -25.54
CA ARG A 798 16.03 11.33 -26.16
C ARG A 798 17.36 10.99 -26.82
N PHE A 799 17.99 9.89 -26.40
CA PHE A 799 19.25 9.42 -26.97
C PHE A 799 19.06 8.63 -28.27
N ILE A 800 17.82 8.28 -28.63
CA ILE A 800 17.48 7.61 -29.87
C ILE A 800 16.96 8.65 -30.90
N PRO A 801 17.64 8.86 -32.04
CA PRO A 801 17.28 9.90 -33.00
C PRO A 801 15.83 9.87 -33.52
N LYS A 802 15.23 8.68 -33.64
CA LYS A 802 13.83 8.50 -34.07
C LYS A 802 12.81 8.75 -32.95
N LEU A 803 13.22 8.68 -31.68
CA LEU A 803 12.33 8.78 -30.50
C LEU A 803 12.59 10.03 -29.65
N ARG A 804 13.53 10.89 -30.06
CA ARG A 804 13.90 12.12 -29.33
C ARG A 804 12.90 13.27 -29.47
N GLY A 805 11.84 13.10 -30.26
CA GLY A 805 10.85 14.15 -30.52
C GLY A 805 9.96 14.40 -29.30
N VAL A 806 9.42 15.62 -29.20
CA VAL A 806 8.54 16.02 -28.09
C VAL A 806 7.27 15.16 -28.04
N PHE A 807 6.69 14.82 -29.20
CA PHE A 807 5.52 13.93 -29.28
C PHE A 807 5.79 12.57 -28.63
N ALA A 808 6.89 11.91 -29.02
CA ALA A 808 7.25 10.61 -28.47
C ALA A 808 7.49 10.67 -26.95
N PHE A 809 8.13 11.74 -26.46
CA PHE A 809 8.31 11.95 -25.03
C PHE A 809 6.99 12.14 -24.27
N LEU A 810 6.10 13.04 -24.71
CA LEU A 810 4.83 13.29 -24.04
C LEU A 810 3.91 12.06 -24.08
N THR A 811 3.86 11.35 -25.21
CA THR A 811 3.11 10.09 -25.30
C THR A 811 3.65 9.05 -24.32
N ALA A 812 4.98 8.87 -24.26
CA ALA A 812 5.59 7.92 -23.35
C ALA A 812 5.41 8.33 -21.87
N SER A 813 5.49 9.63 -21.56
CA SER A 813 5.18 10.19 -20.24
C SER A 813 3.76 9.83 -19.80
N VAL A 814 2.76 10.10 -20.63
CA VAL A 814 1.36 9.80 -20.34
C VAL A 814 1.12 8.30 -20.15
N LEU A 815 1.64 7.46 -21.04
CA LEU A 815 1.48 6.01 -20.96
C LEU A 815 2.23 5.39 -19.76
N SER A 816 3.36 5.95 -19.38
CA SER A 816 4.16 5.45 -18.25
C SER A 816 3.43 5.55 -16.91
N PHE A 817 2.46 6.46 -16.77
CA PHE A 817 1.66 6.59 -15.56
C PHE A 817 0.82 5.35 -15.24
N ALA A 818 0.50 4.53 -16.24
CA ALA A 818 -0.16 3.23 -16.03
C ALA A 818 0.67 2.30 -15.12
N SER A 819 2.00 2.37 -15.16
CA SER A 819 2.87 1.59 -14.26
C SER A 819 2.75 2.04 -12.79
N VAL A 820 2.56 3.34 -12.53
CA VAL A 820 2.30 3.88 -11.18
C VAL A 820 0.93 3.42 -10.69
N LEU A 821 -0.10 3.53 -11.53
CA LEU A 821 -1.45 3.06 -11.17
C LEU A 821 -1.47 1.56 -10.87
N PHE A 822 -0.75 0.75 -11.65
CA PHE A 822 -0.65 -0.68 -11.39
C PHE A 822 0.15 -0.96 -10.11
N THR A 823 1.26 -0.26 -9.86
CA THR A 823 2.04 -0.43 -8.61
C THR A 823 1.22 -0.05 -7.38
N TYR A 824 0.46 1.05 -7.44
CA TYR A 824 -0.30 1.57 -6.29
C TYR A 824 -1.62 0.83 -6.06
N PHE A 825 -2.42 0.63 -7.11
CA PHE A 825 -3.73 -0.02 -7.03
C PHE A 825 -3.68 -1.46 -7.53
N GLY A 826 -3.08 -1.68 -8.69
CA GLY A 826 -3.09 -2.98 -9.37
C GLY A 826 -2.51 -4.13 -8.53
N VAL A 827 -1.38 -3.91 -7.85
CA VAL A 827 -0.77 -4.93 -6.98
C VAL A 827 -1.68 -5.29 -5.81
N ASN A 828 -2.37 -4.32 -5.22
CA ASN A 828 -3.26 -4.58 -4.08
C ASN A 828 -4.57 -5.29 -4.49
N PHE A 829 -5.08 -5.05 -5.69
CA PHE A 829 -6.38 -5.59 -6.13
C PHE A 829 -6.30 -6.84 -7.01
N TYR A 830 -5.21 -7.01 -7.79
CA TYR A 830 -5.09 -8.10 -8.77
C TYR A 830 -4.01 -9.12 -8.43
N LEU A 831 -3.07 -8.79 -7.54
CA LEU A 831 -1.96 -9.66 -7.18
C LEU A 831 -2.01 -10.04 -5.69
N SER A 832 -1.52 -11.24 -5.40
CA SER A 832 -1.28 -11.69 -4.02
C SER A 832 0.16 -11.37 -3.59
N GLY A 833 0.38 -11.15 -2.29
CA GLY A 833 1.71 -10.88 -1.73
C GLY A 833 1.65 -10.39 -0.28
N LEU A 834 2.81 -10.34 0.39
CA LEU A 834 2.99 -9.93 1.80
C LEU A 834 2.46 -8.52 2.13
N HIS A 835 2.24 -7.71 1.09
CA HIS A 835 1.74 -6.35 1.20
C HIS A 835 0.29 -6.18 0.69
N SER A 836 -0.40 -7.27 0.33
CA SER A 836 -1.79 -7.22 -0.09
C SER A 836 -2.69 -7.20 1.14
N TYR A 837 -2.97 -6.00 1.65
CA TYR A 837 -3.88 -5.79 2.79
C TYR A 837 -5.36 -5.68 2.36
N ALA A 838 -5.63 -5.66 1.05
CA ALA A 838 -6.96 -5.74 0.48
C ALA A 838 -7.21 -7.18 0.05
N ASN A 839 -7.90 -7.95 0.89
CA ASN A 839 -8.26 -9.33 0.59
C ASN A 839 -9.15 -9.40 -0.66
N GLY A 840 -8.56 -9.67 -1.83
CA GLY A 840 -9.21 -10.37 -2.94
C GLY A 840 -10.43 -9.72 -3.60
N GLU A 841 -10.81 -8.47 -3.28
CA GLU A 841 -11.81 -7.74 -4.05
C GLU A 841 -11.24 -7.42 -5.44
N GLY A 842 -11.33 -8.38 -6.36
CA GLY A 842 -10.96 -8.19 -7.75
C GLY A 842 -11.78 -7.05 -8.35
N PHE A 843 -11.13 -5.94 -8.68
CA PHE A 843 -11.80 -4.84 -9.37
C PHE A 843 -12.19 -5.32 -10.77
N GLY A 844 -13.48 -5.55 -11.03
CA GLY A 844 -13.95 -5.80 -12.37
C GLY A 844 -13.55 -4.64 -13.28
N VAL A 845 -12.88 -4.91 -14.40
CA VAL A 845 -12.48 -3.88 -15.37
C VAL A 845 -13.75 -3.23 -15.90
N SER A 846 -14.08 -2.04 -15.39
CA SER A 846 -15.26 -1.29 -15.82
C SER A 846 -15.17 -0.96 -17.31
N GLY A 847 -16.32 -0.97 -18.01
CA GLY A 847 -16.42 -0.47 -19.39
C GLY A 847 -15.82 0.93 -19.57
N LEU A 848 -15.80 1.72 -18.50
CA LEU A 848 -15.17 3.04 -18.45
C LEU A 848 -13.67 3.02 -18.77
N ILE A 849 -12.93 1.97 -18.35
CA ILE A 849 -11.50 1.86 -18.64
C ILE A 849 -11.25 1.75 -20.14
N TYR A 850 -12.05 0.95 -20.85
CA TYR A 850 -11.94 0.84 -22.31
C TYR A 850 -12.26 2.16 -23.02
N LEU A 851 -13.26 2.91 -22.53
CA LEU A 851 -13.58 4.26 -23.04
C LEU A 851 -12.42 5.24 -22.82
N ILE A 852 -11.79 5.23 -21.63
CA ILE A 852 -10.63 6.07 -21.32
C ILE A 852 -9.45 5.71 -22.24
N LEU A 853 -9.17 4.42 -22.43
CA LEU A 853 -8.11 3.96 -23.32
C LEU A 853 -8.37 4.35 -24.78
N ALA A 854 -9.60 4.21 -25.25
CA ALA A 854 -10.00 4.63 -26.60
C ALA A 854 -9.88 6.16 -26.78
N ALA A 855 -10.33 6.95 -25.80
CA ALA A 855 -10.18 8.40 -25.81
C ALA A 855 -8.71 8.83 -25.81
N LEU A 856 -7.85 8.16 -25.03
CA LEU A 856 -6.42 8.41 -25.00
C LEU A 856 -5.75 8.04 -26.34
N ALA A 857 -6.11 6.89 -26.93
CA ALA A 857 -5.60 6.49 -28.24
C ALA A 857 -6.00 7.48 -29.34
N LEU A 858 -7.26 7.95 -29.33
CA LEU A 858 -7.74 8.99 -30.22
C LEU A 858 -6.97 10.30 -30.04
N LEU A 859 -6.75 10.74 -28.79
CA LEU A 859 -5.97 11.94 -28.49
C LEU A 859 -4.54 11.84 -29.03
N ILE A 860 -3.86 10.70 -28.81
CA ILE A 860 -2.49 10.47 -29.32
C ILE A 860 -2.48 10.52 -30.86
N ALA A 861 -3.46 9.89 -31.52
CA ALA A 861 -3.57 9.92 -32.97
C ALA A 861 -3.78 11.34 -33.51
N LEU A 862 -4.66 12.13 -32.88
CA LEU A 862 -4.88 13.54 -33.26
C LEU A 862 -3.66 14.40 -32.99
N ALA A 863 -2.96 14.19 -31.87
CA ALA A 863 -1.75 14.93 -31.50
C ALA A 863 -0.59 14.71 -32.49
N TYR A 864 -0.57 13.59 -33.22
CA TYR A 864 0.47 13.30 -34.21
C TYR A 864 0.56 14.37 -35.33
N ARG A 865 -0.53 15.07 -35.65
CA ARG A 865 -0.53 16.17 -36.63
C ARG A 865 0.30 17.37 -36.16
N GLY A 866 0.39 17.58 -34.85
CA GLY A 866 1.11 18.70 -34.23
C GLY A 866 2.55 18.38 -33.83
N ARG A 867 3.08 17.20 -34.18
CA ARG A 867 4.33 16.62 -33.63
C ARG A 867 5.60 17.42 -33.89
N ASP A 868 5.63 18.24 -34.93
CA ASP A 868 6.83 18.98 -35.34
C ASP A 868 7.12 20.12 -34.36
N ILE A 869 7.93 19.82 -33.34
CA ILE A 869 8.30 20.73 -32.25
C ILE A 869 9.79 20.60 -31.96
N LYS A 870 10.46 21.75 -31.81
CA LYS A 870 11.88 21.80 -31.47
C LYS A 870 12.12 21.27 -30.06
N VAL A 871 13.10 20.38 -29.93
CA VAL A 871 13.54 19.83 -28.63
C VAL A 871 14.29 20.92 -27.82
N VAL A 872 14.22 20.83 -26.49
CA VAL A 872 14.97 21.70 -25.56
C VAL A 872 16.42 21.28 -25.44
#